data_AF-A0A2V3IXU3-F1
#
_entry.id   AF-A0A2V3IXU3-F1
#
_cell.length_a   1.000
_cell.length_b   1.000
_cell.length_c   1.000
_cell.angle_alpha   90.00
_cell.angle_beta   90.00
_cell.angle_gamma   90.00
#
_symmetry.space_group_name_H-M   'P 1'
#
loop_
_entity.id
_entity.type
_entity.pdbx_description
1 polymer ?
#
loop_
_entity_poly.entity_id
_entity_poly.type
_entity_poly.pdbx_seq_one_letter_code
_entity_poly.pdbx_strand_id
1 'polypeptide(L)'
;MYPTVSTSFREGGICVITFCNPPVNALSSTVQSKLSEALNSANKNPSIKAVVITAVGAPGFFSSGADISEFSSLSKGKNPFTPEAAHCYSAAEDGQKPVIAAIDGICFGGALELALCCTARVATAKSSFSLPELKLGIIPGLGGTQRLPRVIGFQDAVPMMLMSTVVDANTAKTMGLVDIVAGEPIRAAIDLAHKIRRGGLSRRPTIDRSDKLESEAKCAKIAEQLSRTMVPKLARKGHLPQYQALIDVSLYGVHHGGRKGLQEEARVFLALVTSPHSLGLIHTFFATRATTKLAIPNDPNPGYTGEAAKSVGVIGGGFMGAGIAAAMLNVGIPVVIKELNDELAEAAKKRVEKNLGKHVSAAANLIVTSEYKRLSKVDIVIEAALENPMLKQAIFRELQAICKPDCILATNTSTINLDLIGKGAPKAHKEGRIVGAHFFSPAHRMPLLEVVRSESTSPGVIKDVIALGKKAKKTPVLVGNCAGFAVNRMYFPQSMVASFLVVELGIDPYRIDRACEAFGIPMGPFRVLDLVGLDIGVAVGGVFETSYAERAVPTSSMIKSMLAAGRKGRKSGAGFYSYGPGARGGIPNSEGIAPHLREARGNLEKEYKEEMQRRAEKLSDTDIVDMILLPCVNEGCRILDEGVAVSPADLDICSIMGMAFPPFKGGLMFWAQSKFGGSLGVKKRLEDFLALSRGFPLFKPSFALSRSAAKVTPIGERVRPMLSVGSPQDIVIVSAYRTAVGRAGRGMFKDTLPDDLIAPLLKKILKETGVGMDEVGDIITGTVLQRGDTGVVQLRVAGLLSGLSETVPVKTVNRLCSSGLQAIVDGAAAIQAGYYDIAIAGGIESMSMASMKNTELRPNHLVRRRKEAASCYFTMGETSENVVEKFGISRERQDRLAVCSHARASLAKLSGRQRDEIVPITTRVKVIDKETKKVVKLEDVVVNEDEGVRLGVTMSRLGKLPAVFRKGGSTTPGNSSQLSDGAALVMLMKRSEAQARDLEPLASLKAFAVVGVDPAIMGIGPVSAIPAVLQKAGLNKDDIDLYEINEAFGSQADYCIETLGLNRDIVNVMGGAIAIGHPLGMTGARLTVSIIHELHRRNGRFGVVSMCIGSGMGAAAIYEINKSGKNARL
;
A
#
# COMPACT_ATOMS: atom_id res chain seq x y z
N MET A 1 -17.74 -16.40 24.74
CA MET A 1 -18.98 -16.89 25.38
C MET A 1 -19.77 -17.61 24.29
N TYR A 2 -20.24 -18.84 24.53
CA TYR A 2 -20.95 -19.61 23.51
C TYR A 2 -22.37 -19.07 23.30
N PRO A 3 -22.96 -19.19 22.09
CA PRO A 3 -24.34 -18.78 21.84
C PRO A 3 -25.32 -19.58 22.68
N THR A 4 -26.18 -18.89 23.43
CA THR A 4 -27.18 -19.51 24.32
C THR A 4 -28.58 -19.02 24.01
N VAL A 5 -29.55 -19.92 24.19
CA VAL A 5 -30.98 -19.63 24.24
C VAL A 5 -31.49 -20.31 25.50
N SER A 6 -32.14 -19.56 26.37
CA SER A 6 -32.66 -20.02 27.64
C SER A 6 -34.14 -19.71 27.75
N THR A 7 -34.86 -20.47 28.55
CA THR A 7 -36.28 -20.25 28.82
C THR A 7 -36.50 -20.06 30.31
N SER A 8 -37.37 -19.13 30.68
CA SER A 8 -37.80 -18.92 32.08
C SER A 8 -39.31 -18.80 32.15
N PHE A 9 -39.90 -19.37 33.20
CA PHE A 9 -41.33 -19.37 33.41
C PHE A 9 -41.71 -18.23 34.37
N ARG A 10 -42.78 -17.51 34.03
CA ARG A 10 -43.37 -16.43 34.84
C ARG A 10 -44.81 -16.80 35.21
N GLU A 11 -45.33 -16.12 36.22
CA GLU A 11 -46.71 -16.33 36.68
C GLU A 11 -47.73 -16.21 35.55
N GLY A 12 -48.84 -16.93 35.68
CA GLY A 12 -49.90 -16.96 34.68
C GLY A 12 -49.53 -17.64 33.35
N GLY A 13 -48.52 -18.51 33.34
CA GLY A 13 -48.19 -19.36 32.19
C GLY A 13 -47.47 -18.61 31.07
N ILE A 14 -46.66 -17.61 31.38
CA ILE A 14 -45.84 -16.90 30.39
C ILE A 14 -44.44 -17.51 30.35
N CYS A 15 -43.97 -17.87 29.16
CA CYS A 15 -42.61 -18.32 28.93
C CYS A 15 -41.78 -17.18 28.34
N VAL A 16 -40.67 -16.81 28.96
CA VAL A 16 -39.71 -15.85 28.42
C VAL A 16 -38.54 -16.60 27.81
N ILE A 17 -38.37 -16.50 26.49
CA ILE A 17 -37.25 -17.04 25.73
C ILE A 17 -36.21 -15.92 25.60
N THR A 18 -35.00 -16.16 26.10
CA THR A 18 -33.90 -15.20 26.10
C THR A 18 -32.71 -15.75 25.34
N PHE A 19 -32.31 -15.07 24.26
CA PHE A 19 -31.10 -15.42 23.51
C PHE A 19 -29.93 -14.49 23.82
N CYS A 20 -28.71 -15.00 23.71
CA CYS A 20 -27.48 -14.26 23.99
C CYS A 20 -26.37 -14.74 23.05
N ASN A 21 -25.84 -13.83 22.23
CA ASN A 21 -24.72 -14.07 21.33
C ASN A 21 -23.85 -12.79 21.15
N PRO A 22 -23.05 -12.41 22.15
CA PRO A 22 -22.24 -11.19 22.09
C PRO A 22 -21.25 -11.19 20.90
N PRO A 23 -20.85 -10.02 20.36
CA PRO A 23 -21.04 -8.68 20.93
C PRO A 23 -22.33 -7.96 20.47
N VAL A 24 -23.07 -8.50 19.51
CA VAL A 24 -24.22 -7.81 18.87
C VAL A 24 -25.47 -8.68 18.76
N ASN A 25 -25.50 -9.81 19.48
CA ASN A 25 -26.60 -10.79 19.45
C ASN A 25 -26.95 -11.26 18.03
N ALA A 26 -25.92 -11.53 17.21
CA ALA A 26 -26.12 -12.02 15.85
C ALA A 26 -26.92 -13.34 15.84
N LEU A 27 -27.89 -13.45 14.93
CA LEU A 27 -28.72 -14.64 14.77
C LEU A 27 -28.00 -15.63 13.87
N SER A 28 -26.97 -16.30 14.41
CA SER A 28 -26.29 -17.41 13.73
C SER A 28 -27.24 -18.59 13.55
N SER A 29 -26.92 -19.48 12.62
CA SER A 29 -27.61 -20.77 12.41
C SER A 29 -27.90 -21.51 13.72
N THR A 30 -26.94 -21.52 14.65
CA THR A 30 -27.09 -22.14 15.99
C THR A 30 -28.15 -21.43 16.84
N VAL A 31 -28.15 -20.09 16.87
CA VAL A 31 -29.15 -19.33 17.63
C VAL A 31 -30.54 -19.53 17.03
N GLN A 32 -30.65 -19.50 15.69
CA GLN A 32 -31.91 -19.71 14.97
C GLN A 32 -32.51 -21.10 15.26
N SER A 33 -31.70 -22.15 15.18
CA SER A 33 -32.12 -23.53 15.50
C SER A 33 -32.61 -23.64 16.95
N LYS A 34 -31.84 -23.14 17.92
CA LYS A 34 -32.24 -23.17 19.34
C LYS A 34 -33.49 -22.34 19.64
N LEU A 35 -33.66 -21.19 18.97
CA LEU A 35 -34.89 -20.39 19.07
C LEU A 35 -36.10 -21.17 18.54
N SER A 36 -35.95 -21.84 17.39
CA SER A 36 -36.99 -22.67 16.81
C SER A 36 -37.39 -23.82 17.72
N GLU A 37 -36.41 -24.53 18.31
CA GLU A 37 -36.64 -25.58 19.31
C GLU A 37 -37.38 -25.06 20.54
N ALA A 38 -36.94 -23.93 21.10
CA ALA A 38 -37.56 -23.31 22.27
C ALA A 38 -39.01 -22.90 21.99
N LEU A 39 -39.28 -22.31 20.82
CA LEU A 39 -40.63 -21.93 20.38
C LEU A 39 -41.54 -23.14 20.18
N ASN A 40 -41.04 -24.19 19.51
CA ASN A 40 -41.79 -25.42 19.30
C ASN A 40 -42.12 -26.13 20.63
N SER A 41 -41.15 -26.19 21.55
CA SER A 41 -41.36 -26.72 22.90
C SER A 41 -42.40 -25.88 23.66
N ALA A 42 -42.28 -24.55 23.59
CA ALA A 42 -43.23 -23.64 24.21
C ALA A 42 -44.65 -23.80 23.67
N ASN A 43 -44.81 -24.01 22.36
CA ASN A 43 -46.11 -24.26 21.72
C ASN A 43 -46.74 -25.60 22.16
N LYS A 44 -45.94 -26.66 22.30
CA LYS A 44 -46.43 -27.99 22.72
C LYS A 44 -46.82 -28.08 24.21
N ASN A 45 -46.23 -27.26 25.08
CA ASN A 45 -46.46 -27.35 26.52
C ASN A 45 -47.78 -26.66 26.97
N PRO A 46 -48.82 -27.39 27.40
CA PRO A 46 -50.14 -26.81 27.71
C PRO A 46 -50.14 -25.79 28.87
N SER A 47 -49.14 -25.82 29.75
CA SER A 47 -48.98 -24.87 30.86
C SER A 47 -48.54 -23.48 30.39
N ILE A 48 -47.89 -23.39 29.23
CA ILE A 48 -47.54 -22.12 28.61
C ILE A 48 -48.75 -21.60 27.83
N LYS A 49 -49.16 -20.37 28.10
CA LYS A 49 -50.28 -19.65 27.46
C LYS A 49 -49.82 -18.51 26.55
N ALA A 50 -48.62 -17.98 26.74
CA ALA A 50 -48.02 -16.96 25.90
C ALA A 50 -46.49 -17.00 25.98
N VAL A 51 -45.81 -16.45 24.97
CA VAL A 51 -44.33 -16.41 24.89
C VAL A 51 -43.84 -14.98 24.76
N VAL A 52 -42.77 -14.62 25.46
CA VAL A 52 -42.03 -13.37 25.27
C VAL A 52 -40.63 -13.70 24.75
N ILE A 53 -40.19 -13.10 23.65
CA ILE A 53 -38.82 -13.25 23.13
C ILE A 53 -38.02 -11.99 23.48
N THR A 54 -36.83 -12.16 24.04
CA THR A 54 -35.92 -11.05 24.36
C THR A 54 -34.46 -11.46 24.19
N ALA A 55 -33.53 -10.51 24.32
CA ALA A 55 -32.10 -10.74 24.17
C ALA A 55 -31.30 -10.10 25.32
N VAL A 56 -30.16 -10.69 25.68
CA VAL A 56 -29.24 -10.18 26.72
C VAL A 56 -27.78 -10.33 26.30
N GLY A 57 -26.85 -9.77 27.08
CA GLY A 57 -25.39 -9.93 26.90
C GLY A 57 -24.73 -9.06 25.83
N ALA A 58 -25.51 -8.27 25.08
CA ALA A 58 -25.02 -7.25 24.15
C ALA A 58 -25.73 -5.91 24.40
N PRO A 59 -25.19 -5.03 25.26
CA PRO A 59 -25.83 -3.76 25.60
C PRO A 59 -26.14 -2.91 24.35
N GLY A 60 -27.40 -2.48 24.21
CA GLY A 60 -27.86 -1.71 23.06
C GLY A 60 -28.23 -2.54 21.82
N PHE A 61 -28.21 -3.88 21.92
CA PHE A 61 -28.59 -4.78 20.83
C PHE A 61 -29.63 -5.80 21.29
N PHE A 62 -30.81 -5.73 20.70
CA PHE A 62 -31.69 -6.89 20.63
C PHE A 62 -31.03 -7.90 19.69
N SER A 63 -30.73 -7.46 18.46
CA SER A 63 -29.84 -8.16 17.53
C SER A 63 -29.52 -7.30 16.31
N SER A 64 -28.30 -7.42 15.79
CA SER A 64 -27.91 -6.82 14.50
C SER A 64 -28.37 -7.60 13.26
N GLY A 65 -29.13 -8.68 13.43
CA GLY A 65 -29.63 -9.53 12.34
C GLY A 65 -28.84 -10.83 12.20
N ALA A 66 -28.92 -11.45 11.01
CA ALA A 66 -28.19 -12.68 10.69
C ALA A 66 -26.67 -12.52 10.89
N ASP A 67 -25.99 -13.62 11.24
CA ASP A 67 -24.54 -13.59 11.41
C ASP A 67 -23.84 -13.48 10.05
N ILE A 68 -23.34 -12.26 9.76
CA ILE A 68 -22.69 -11.96 8.49
C ILE A 68 -21.44 -12.83 8.30
N SER A 69 -20.80 -13.31 9.39
CA SER A 69 -19.62 -14.20 9.28
C SER A 69 -19.93 -15.54 8.59
N GLU A 70 -21.17 -16.02 8.64
CA GLU A 70 -21.60 -17.22 7.91
C GLU A 70 -21.57 -17.01 6.39
N PHE A 71 -21.75 -15.78 5.91
CA PHE A 71 -21.62 -15.43 4.50
C PHE A 71 -20.17 -15.54 4.00
N SER A 72 -19.18 -15.57 4.90
CA SER A 72 -17.78 -15.75 4.50
C SER A 72 -17.52 -17.10 3.84
N SER A 73 -18.32 -18.15 4.13
CA SER A 73 -18.17 -19.46 3.49
C SER A 73 -18.53 -19.45 2.00
N LEU A 74 -19.36 -18.48 1.56
CA LEU A 74 -19.73 -18.31 0.15
C LEU A 74 -18.50 -18.02 -0.71
N SER A 75 -17.55 -17.25 -0.18
CA SER A 75 -16.27 -16.98 -0.85
C SER A 75 -15.42 -18.24 -1.06
N LYS A 76 -15.72 -19.32 -0.33
CA LYS A 76 -15.09 -20.65 -0.45
C LYS A 76 -15.95 -21.65 -1.24
N GLY A 77 -17.00 -21.18 -1.93
CA GLY A 77 -17.90 -22.02 -2.71
C GLY A 77 -18.88 -22.87 -1.88
N LYS A 78 -18.99 -22.63 -0.57
CA LYS A 78 -19.95 -23.33 0.30
C LYS A 78 -21.12 -22.42 0.61
N ASN A 79 -22.31 -22.75 0.11
CA ASN A 79 -23.55 -22.06 0.44
C ASN A 79 -24.18 -22.67 1.69
N PRO A 80 -24.22 -21.95 2.83
CA PRO A 80 -24.82 -22.45 4.07
C PRO A 80 -26.33 -22.20 4.14
N PHE A 81 -26.92 -21.50 3.16
CA PHE A 81 -28.33 -21.11 3.17
C PHE A 81 -29.19 -22.14 2.42
N THR A 82 -30.32 -22.51 3.01
CA THR A 82 -31.28 -23.46 2.42
C THR A 82 -32.68 -22.83 2.33
N PRO A 83 -33.56 -23.33 1.44
CA PRO A 83 -34.95 -22.86 1.38
C PRO A 83 -35.69 -23.00 2.72
N GLU A 84 -35.39 -24.05 3.49
CA GLU A 84 -36.02 -24.33 4.77
C GLU A 84 -35.65 -23.29 5.85
N ALA A 85 -34.46 -22.66 5.73
CA ALA A 85 -34.03 -21.61 6.64
C ALA A 85 -34.95 -20.38 6.59
N ALA A 86 -35.63 -20.12 5.46
CA ALA A 86 -36.61 -19.03 5.33
C ALA A 86 -37.85 -19.21 6.24
N HIS A 87 -38.04 -20.43 6.76
CA HIS A 87 -39.14 -20.79 7.66
C HIS A 87 -38.69 -21.01 9.11
N CYS A 88 -37.45 -20.66 9.47
CA CYS A 88 -36.90 -20.93 10.81
C CYS A 88 -37.72 -20.30 11.96
N TYR A 89 -38.43 -19.21 11.69
CA TYR A 89 -39.28 -18.51 12.67
C TYR A 89 -40.77 -18.83 12.57
N SER A 90 -41.20 -19.73 11.67
CA SER A 90 -42.63 -20.04 11.49
C SER A 90 -43.29 -20.52 12.78
N ALA A 91 -42.56 -21.15 13.71
CA ALA A 91 -43.08 -21.54 15.02
C ALA A 91 -43.57 -20.36 15.88
N ALA A 92 -43.01 -19.16 15.72
CA ALA A 92 -43.48 -17.95 16.40
C ALA A 92 -44.81 -17.43 15.83
N GLU A 93 -45.07 -17.68 14.55
CA GLU A 93 -46.21 -17.16 13.81
C GLU A 93 -47.36 -18.19 13.72
N ASP A 94 -47.07 -19.40 13.25
CA ASP A 94 -48.04 -20.48 13.06
C ASP A 94 -48.46 -21.15 14.38
N GLY A 95 -47.66 -21.05 15.44
CA GLY A 95 -47.93 -21.67 16.75
C GLY A 95 -49.14 -21.09 17.48
N GLN A 96 -49.98 -21.92 18.12
CA GLN A 96 -51.29 -21.50 18.67
C GLN A 96 -51.28 -20.43 19.78
N LYS A 97 -50.10 -20.05 20.29
CA LYS A 97 -49.92 -19.15 21.43
C LYS A 97 -49.44 -17.77 20.95
N PRO A 98 -49.89 -16.67 21.57
CA PRO A 98 -49.37 -15.34 21.26
C PRO A 98 -47.90 -15.23 21.66
N VAL A 99 -47.11 -14.64 20.76
CA VAL A 99 -45.67 -14.39 20.94
C VAL A 99 -45.42 -12.89 20.90
N ILE A 100 -44.73 -12.35 21.90
CA ILE A 100 -44.44 -10.91 22.03
C ILE A 100 -42.92 -10.70 21.98
N ALA A 101 -42.44 -9.84 21.10
CA ALA A 101 -41.03 -9.44 21.09
C ALA A 101 -40.79 -8.28 22.07
N ALA A 102 -39.87 -8.45 23.02
CA ALA A 102 -39.41 -7.40 23.94
C ALA A 102 -38.01 -6.92 23.51
N ILE A 103 -37.97 -5.73 22.90
CA ILE A 103 -36.87 -5.23 22.07
C ILE A 103 -36.15 -4.07 22.76
N ASP A 104 -34.90 -4.29 23.17
CA ASP A 104 -34.00 -3.25 23.67
C ASP A 104 -32.89 -2.94 22.66
N GLY A 105 -32.83 -1.70 22.16
CA GLY A 105 -31.79 -1.25 21.23
C GLY A 105 -31.99 -1.67 19.77
N ILE A 106 -30.91 -2.01 19.08
CA ILE A 106 -30.90 -2.29 17.63
C ILE A 106 -31.64 -3.61 17.32
N CYS A 107 -32.59 -3.56 16.39
CA CYS A 107 -33.33 -4.71 15.85
C CYS A 107 -33.33 -4.64 14.32
N PHE A 108 -32.25 -5.13 13.70
CA PHE A 108 -32.02 -5.01 12.25
C PHE A 108 -32.05 -6.36 11.52
N GLY A 109 -32.39 -6.32 10.24
CA GLY A 109 -32.39 -7.47 9.33
C GLY A 109 -33.21 -8.65 9.87
N GLY A 110 -32.62 -9.84 9.87
CA GLY A 110 -33.23 -11.05 10.44
C GLY A 110 -33.83 -10.93 11.85
N ALA A 111 -33.37 -9.97 12.66
CA ALA A 111 -33.97 -9.70 13.97
C ALA A 111 -35.33 -9.02 13.86
N LEU A 112 -35.47 -8.09 12.93
CA LEU A 112 -36.75 -7.47 12.60
C LEU A 112 -37.67 -8.50 11.93
N GLU A 113 -37.14 -9.39 11.10
CA GLU A 113 -37.92 -10.49 10.51
C GLU A 113 -38.48 -11.44 11.59
N LEU A 114 -37.68 -11.79 12.62
CA LEU A 114 -38.16 -12.51 13.80
C LEU A 114 -39.25 -11.73 14.56
N ALA A 115 -39.05 -10.43 14.78
CA ALA A 115 -40.02 -9.58 15.47
C ALA A 115 -41.34 -9.42 14.68
N LEU A 116 -41.29 -9.46 13.34
CA LEU A 116 -42.46 -9.44 12.46
C LEU A 116 -43.26 -10.74 12.50
N CYS A 117 -42.63 -11.87 12.84
CA CYS A 117 -43.33 -13.14 13.10
C CYS A 117 -44.11 -13.12 14.42
N CYS A 118 -43.72 -12.24 15.37
CA CYS A 118 -44.39 -12.13 16.66
C CYS A 118 -45.76 -11.44 16.53
N THR A 119 -46.70 -11.83 17.38
CA THR A 119 -48.04 -11.23 17.48
C THR A 119 -47.97 -9.74 17.82
N ALA A 120 -47.08 -9.35 18.74
CA ALA A 120 -46.88 -7.96 19.12
C ALA A 120 -45.40 -7.65 19.42
N ARG A 121 -45.04 -6.36 19.38
CA ARG A 121 -43.69 -5.83 19.58
C ARG A 121 -43.71 -4.71 20.62
N VAL A 122 -42.94 -4.89 21.69
CA VAL A 122 -42.70 -3.89 22.73
C VAL A 122 -41.25 -3.45 22.64
N ALA A 123 -41.01 -2.15 22.53
CA ALA A 123 -39.67 -1.59 22.34
C ALA A 123 -39.32 -0.51 23.36
N THR A 124 -38.03 -0.27 23.58
CA THR A 124 -37.58 0.92 24.32
C THR A 124 -37.49 2.15 23.43
N ALA A 125 -37.48 3.35 24.02
CA ALA A 125 -37.36 4.60 23.26
C ALA A 125 -36.03 4.73 22.49
N LYS A 126 -34.97 4.04 22.92
CA LYS A 126 -33.67 3.99 22.24
C LYS A 126 -33.59 2.90 21.15
N SER A 127 -34.65 2.11 20.96
CA SER A 127 -34.67 1.04 19.96
C SER A 127 -34.79 1.60 18.54
N SER A 128 -34.23 0.88 17.57
CA SER A 128 -34.27 1.25 16.15
C SER A 128 -34.40 0.04 15.24
N PHE A 129 -35.07 0.22 14.10
CA PHE A 129 -35.52 -0.84 13.21
C PHE A 129 -35.09 -0.59 11.75
N SER A 130 -34.64 -1.63 11.05
CA SER A 130 -34.22 -1.54 9.65
C SER A 130 -34.09 -2.92 9.01
N LEU A 131 -34.28 -3.01 7.69
CA LEU A 131 -33.92 -4.16 6.85
C LEU A 131 -32.79 -3.75 5.89
N PRO A 132 -31.50 -3.89 6.28
CA PRO A 132 -30.36 -3.36 5.55
C PRO A 132 -29.76 -4.32 4.50
N GLU A 133 -30.42 -5.43 4.20
CA GLU A 133 -29.95 -6.54 3.35
C GLU A 133 -29.44 -6.08 1.98
N LEU A 134 -30.09 -5.09 1.36
CA LEU A 134 -29.71 -4.60 0.03
C LEU A 134 -28.27 -4.06 -0.03
N LYS A 135 -27.72 -3.61 1.11
CA LYS A 135 -26.31 -3.17 1.22
C LYS A 135 -25.31 -4.32 1.02
N LEU A 136 -25.75 -5.57 1.20
CA LEU A 136 -24.98 -6.78 0.97
C LEU A 136 -25.33 -7.44 -0.39
N GLY A 137 -26.16 -6.80 -1.21
CA GLY A 137 -26.56 -7.34 -2.51
C GLY A 137 -27.64 -8.42 -2.45
N ILE A 138 -28.31 -8.55 -1.31
CA ILE A 138 -29.37 -9.53 -1.07
C ILE A 138 -30.67 -8.82 -0.67
N ILE A 139 -31.79 -9.54 -0.70
CA ILE A 139 -33.06 -9.06 -0.14
C ILE A 139 -33.27 -9.64 1.27
N PRO A 140 -34.19 -9.11 2.09
CA PRO A 140 -34.68 -9.83 3.27
C PRO A 140 -35.14 -11.24 2.85
N GLY A 141 -34.70 -12.27 3.59
CA GLY A 141 -34.86 -13.68 3.20
C GLY A 141 -35.52 -14.56 4.26
N LEU A 142 -35.96 -13.97 5.38
CA LEU A 142 -36.66 -14.65 6.48
C LEU A 142 -38.11 -14.12 6.61
N GLY A 143 -38.67 -13.63 5.51
CA GLY A 143 -40.02 -13.15 5.30
C GLY A 143 -40.23 -11.65 5.49
N GLY A 144 -39.16 -10.86 5.58
CA GLY A 144 -39.25 -9.40 5.69
C GLY A 144 -39.98 -8.74 4.52
N THR A 145 -39.78 -9.21 3.28
CA THR A 145 -40.44 -8.63 2.09
C THR A 145 -41.94 -8.89 2.09
N GLN A 146 -42.39 -9.89 2.84
CA GLN A 146 -43.79 -10.31 2.90
C GLN A 146 -44.51 -9.77 4.13
N ARG A 147 -43.86 -9.82 5.30
CA ARG A 147 -44.49 -9.42 6.56
C ARG A 147 -44.48 -7.91 6.78
N LEU A 148 -43.43 -7.19 6.36
CA LEU A 148 -43.37 -5.75 6.60
C LEU A 148 -44.48 -4.99 5.86
N PRO A 149 -44.77 -5.24 4.55
CA PRO A 149 -45.91 -4.61 3.87
C PRO A 149 -47.25 -4.87 4.56
N ARG A 150 -47.43 -6.05 5.19
CA ARG A 150 -48.65 -6.41 5.91
C ARG A 150 -48.81 -5.72 7.26
N VAL A 151 -47.72 -5.19 7.82
CA VAL A 151 -47.72 -4.49 9.10
C VAL A 151 -47.85 -2.99 8.93
N ILE A 152 -47.12 -2.40 7.98
CA ILE A 152 -47.06 -0.93 7.80
C ILE A 152 -47.57 -0.44 6.44
N GLY A 153 -48.09 -1.32 5.59
CA GLY A 153 -48.52 -0.98 4.23
C GLY A 153 -47.39 -1.10 3.20
N PHE A 154 -47.74 -1.40 1.96
CA PHE A 154 -46.80 -1.55 0.85
C PHE A 154 -46.12 -0.22 0.51
N GLN A 155 -46.86 0.90 0.61
CA GLN A 155 -46.37 2.24 0.33
C GLN A 155 -45.21 2.66 1.23
N ASP A 156 -45.18 2.23 2.49
CA ASP A 156 -44.13 2.58 3.44
C ASP A 156 -43.05 1.49 3.56
N ALA A 157 -43.45 0.21 3.49
CA ALA A 157 -42.54 -0.92 3.64
C ALA A 157 -41.51 -1.02 2.51
N VAL A 158 -41.93 -0.92 1.26
CA VAL A 158 -41.01 -1.11 0.12
C VAL A 158 -39.96 0.02 0.06
N PRO A 159 -40.31 1.31 0.20
CA PRO A 159 -39.31 2.37 0.31
C PRO A 159 -38.40 2.23 1.54
N MET A 160 -38.92 1.80 2.70
CA MET A 160 -38.10 1.54 3.89
C MET A 160 -37.01 0.49 3.61
N MET A 161 -37.37 -0.61 2.93
CA MET A 161 -36.42 -1.66 2.53
C MET A 161 -35.45 -1.18 1.44
N LEU A 162 -35.96 -0.56 0.36
CA LEU A 162 -35.15 -0.04 -0.76
C LEU A 162 -34.04 0.91 -0.31
N MET A 163 -34.35 1.77 0.67
CA MET A 163 -33.41 2.76 1.20
C MET A 163 -32.61 2.24 2.40
N SER A 164 -32.93 1.05 2.90
CA SER A 164 -32.42 0.53 4.17
C SER A 164 -32.54 1.56 5.29
N THR A 165 -33.72 2.20 5.37
CA THR A 165 -33.99 3.30 6.31
C THR A 165 -33.95 2.76 7.74
N VAL A 166 -33.36 3.54 8.64
CA VAL A 166 -33.41 3.27 10.08
C VAL A 166 -34.58 4.08 10.65
N VAL A 167 -35.50 3.39 11.32
CA VAL A 167 -36.68 3.98 11.94
C VAL A 167 -36.53 3.90 13.46
N ASP A 168 -36.66 5.01 14.17
CA ASP A 168 -36.65 5.06 15.64
C ASP A 168 -37.94 4.49 16.24
N ALA A 169 -37.92 4.16 17.54
CA ALA A 169 -39.04 3.53 18.21
C ALA A 169 -40.37 4.31 18.18
N ASN A 170 -40.33 5.65 18.24
CA ASN A 170 -41.54 6.46 18.23
C ASN A 170 -42.15 6.50 16.83
N THR A 171 -41.32 6.71 15.81
CA THR A 171 -41.75 6.64 14.41
C THR A 171 -42.29 5.25 14.08
N ALA A 172 -41.62 4.19 14.53
CA ALA A 172 -42.05 2.80 14.36
C ALA A 172 -43.42 2.53 15.02
N LYS A 173 -43.70 3.15 16.18
CA LYS A 173 -45.00 3.06 16.83
C LYS A 173 -46.11 3.72 16.01
N THR A 174 -45.86 4.92 15.50
CA THR A 174 -46.81 5.66 14.65
C THR A 174 -47.15 4.90 13.37
N MET A 175 -46.16 4.24 12.77
CA MET A 175 -46.35 3.40 11.57
C MET A 175 -47.09 2.08 11.87
N GLY A 176 -47.22 1.67 13.13
CA GLY A 176 -47.77 0.38 13.53
C GLY A 176 -46.77 -0.78 13.51
N LEU A 177 -45.47 -0.50 13.32
CA LEU A 177 -44.40 -1.49 13.43
C LEU A 177 -44.16 -1.90 14.89
N VAL A 178 -44.31 -0.98 15.83
CA VAL A 178 -44.19 -1.22 17.28
C VAL A 178 -45.53 -0.97 17.95
N ASP A 179 -45.96 -1.88 18.82
CA ASP A 179 -47.24 -1.76 19.52
C ASP A 179 -47.12 -0.89 20.78
N ILE A 180 -46.04 -1.06 21.55
CA ILE A 180 -45.80 -0.32 22.79
C ILE A 180 -44.35 0.15 22.87
N VAL A 181 -44.15 1.42 23.23
CA VAL A 181 -42.85 1.95 23.64
C VAL A 181 -42.85 2.08 25.16
N ALA A 182 -41.92 1.41 25.85
CA ALA A 182 -41.85 1.34 27.31
C ALA A 182 -40.40 1.35 27.83
N GLY A 183 -40.19 1.81 29.06
CA GLY A 183 -38.87 1.79 29.70
C GLY A 183 -38.37 0.39 30.05
N GLU A 184 -39.26 -0.49 30.52
CA GLU A 184 -38.99 -1.89 30.83
C GLU A 184 -39.68 -2.82 29.81
N PRO A 185 -39.00 -3.19 28.70
CA PRO A 185 -39.66 -3.85 27.58
C PRO A 185 -40.13 -5.27 27.91
N ILE A 186 -39.40 -6.00 28.76
CA ILE A 186 -39.77 -7.37 29.18
C ILE A 186 -41.04 -7.33 30.03
N ARG A 187 -41.11 -6.44 31.03
CA ARG A 187 -42.28 -6.30 31.90
C ARG A 187 -43.52 -5.90 31.10
N ALA A 188 -43.39 -4.87 30.26
CA ALA A 188 -44.48 -4.43 29.39
C ALA A 188 -44.93 -5.51 28.39
N ALA A 189 -44.01 -6.36 27.90
CA ALA A 189 -44.37 -7.51 27.07
C ALA A 189 -45.13 -8.61 27.84
N ILE A 190 -44.76 -8.86 29.10
CA ILE A 190 -45.49 -9.78 30.00
C ILE A 190 -46.91 -9.25 30.28
N ASP A 191 -47.04 -7.96 30.57
CA ASP A 191 -48.34 -7.32 30.80
C ASP A 191 -49.23 -7.39 29.55
N LEU A 192 -48.64 -7.14 28.37
CA LEU A 192 -49.32 -7.30 27.10
C LEU A 192 -49.74 -8.75 26.83
N ALA A 193 -48.89 -9.73 27.15
CA ALA A 193 -49.21 -11.14 27.03
C ALA A 193 -50.42 -11.54 27.89
N HIS A 194 -50.51 -11.04 29.13
CA HIS A 194 -51.68 -11.24 29.98
C HIS A 194 -52.94 -10.59 29.40
N LYS A 195 -52.82 -9.39 28.82
CA LYS A 195 -53.93 -8.69 28.17
C LYS A 195 -54.46 -9.45 26.95
N ILE A 196 -53.57 -9.95 26.09
CA ILE A 196 -53.93 -10.78 24.92
C ILE A 196 -54.69 -12.03 25.38
N ARG A 197 -54.22 -12.71 26.44
CA ARG A 197 -54.87 -13.91 27.01
C ARG A 197 -56.30 -13.66 27.47
N ARG A 198 -56.62 -12.44 27.94
CA ARG A 198 -57.97 -12.05 28.37
C ARG A 198 -58.89 -11.61 27.21
N GLY A 199 -58.47 -11.83 25.96
CA GLY A 199 -59.24 -11.44 24.77
C GLY A 199 -58.92 -10.03 24.26
N GLY A 200 -57.88 -9.36 24.80
CA GLY A 200 -57.54 -7.99 24.42
C GLY A 200 -56.92 -7.81 23.03
N LEU A 201 -56.56 -8.90 22.35
CA LEU A 201 -56.03 -8.89 20.98
C LEU A 201 -56.27 -10.26 20.33
N SER A 202 -56.83 -10.29 19.12
CA SER A 202 -57.04 -11.54 18.36
C SER A 202 -55.72 -12.01 17.75
N ARG A 203 -55.38 -13.29 17.96
CA ARG A 203 -54.20 -13.91 17.33
C ARG A 203 -54.48 -14.11 15.83
N ARG A 204 -53.79 -13.33 14.99
CA ARG A 204 -53.75 -13.52 13.54
C ARG A 204 -52.28 -13.59 13.09
N PRO A 205 -51.86 -14.65 12.37
CA PRO A 205 -50.53 -14.71 11.76
C PRO A 205 -50.27 -13.45 10.92
N THR A 206 -49.10 -12.82 11.08
CA THR A 206 -48.76 -11.59 10.36
C THR A 206 -48.80 -11.80 8.86
N ILE A 207 -48.36 -12.96 8.38
CA ILE A 207 -48.35 -13.33 6.97
C ILE A 207 -49.75 -13.42 6.34
N ASP A 208 -50.77 -13.68 7.16
CA ASP A 208 -52.17 -13.79 6.73
C ASP A 208 -52.92 -12.45 6.91
N ARG A 209 -52.24 -11.37 7.36
CA ARG A 209 -52.82 -10.03 7.45
C ARG A 209 -52.94 -9.36 6.09
N SER A 210 -53.99 -8.57 5.96
CA SER A 210 -54.29 -7.74 4.78
C SER A 210 -54.90 -6.39 5.15
N ASP A 211 -55.12 -6.12 6.44
CA ASP A 211 -55.80 -4.93 6.95
C ASP A 211 -55.04 -3.61 6.70
N LYS A 212 -53.73 -3.69 6.51
CA LYS A 212 -52.86 -2.56 6.19
C LYS A 212 -52.37 -2.56 4.74
N LEU A 213 -52.61 -3.63 3.99
CA LEU A 213 -52.24 -3.70 2.59
C LEU A 213 -53.18 -2.83 1.76
N GLU A 214 -52.61 -2.04 0.86
CA GLU A 214 -53.34 -1.37 -0.19
C GLU A 214 -53.95 -2.37 -1.17
N SER A 215 -54.90 -1.93 -2.00
CA SER A 215 -55.42 -2.77 -3.07
C SER A 215 -54.30 -3.22 -4.00
N GLU A 216 -54.47 -4.42 -4.57
CA GLU A 216 -53.51 -5.02 -5.49
C GLU A 216 -53.12 -4.07 -6.64
N ALA A 217 -54.11 -3.39 -7.23
CA ALA A 217 -53.88 -2.38 -8.27
C ALA A 217 -53.06 -1.17 -7.79
N LYS A 218 -53.27 -0.71 -6.54
CA LYS A 218 -52.49 0.38 -5.96
C LYS A 218 -51.05 -0.07 -5.66
N CYS A 219 -50.86 -1.29 -5.14
CA CYS A 219 -49.54 -1.87 -4.93
C CYS A 219 -48.76 -1.98 -6.24
N ALA A 220 -49.38 -2.47 -7.31
CA ALA A 220 -48.78 -2.56 -8.65
C ALA A 220 -48.34 -1.18 -9.17
N LYS A 221 -49.18 -0.15 -9.02
CA LYS A 221 -48.84 1.23 -9.41
C LYS A 221 -47.67 1.79 -8.61
N ILE A 222 -47.61 1.52 -7.31
CA ILE A 222 -46.47 1.91 -6.45
C ILE A 222 -45.20 1.20 -6.91
N ALA A 223 -45.26 -0.11 -7.14
CA ALA A 223 -44.14 -0.91 -7.62
C ALA A 223 -43.59 -0.38 -8.96
N GLU A 224 -44.46 -0.09 -9.93
CA GLU A 224 -44.09 0.51 -11.22
C GLU A 224 -43.42 1.88 -11.03
N GLN A 225 -43.99 2.74 -10.17
CA GLN A 225 -43.42 4.06 -9.86
C GLN A 225 -42.02 3.94 -9.23
N LEU A 226 -41.84 3.07 -8.24
CA LEU A 226 -40.55 2.86 -7.57
C LEU A 226 -39.51 2.28 -8.52
N SER A 227 -39.91 1.34 -9.38
CA SER A 227 -39.05 0.74 -10.42
C SER A 227 -38.56 1.78 -11.43
N ARG A 228 -39.41 2.76 -11.80
CA ARG A 228 -39.01 3.85 -12.72
C ARG A 228 -38.19 4.95 -12.06
N THR A 229 -38.42 5.24 -10.77
CA THR A 229 -37.89 6.46 -10.12
C THR A 229 -36.77 6.23 -9.11
N MET A 230 -36.79 5.12 -8.38
CA MET A 230 -35.83 4.82 -7.30
C MET A 230 -34.80 3.79 -7.74
N VAL A 231 -35.20 2.70 -8.39
CA VAL A 231 -34.28 1.63 -8.82
C VAL A 231 -33.13 2.17 -9.69
N PRO A 232 -33.33 3.04 -10.71
CA PRO A 232 -32.21 3.53 -11.52
C PRO A 232 -31.20 4.36 -10.73
N LYS A 233 -31.66 5.07 -9.68
CA LYS A 233 -30.82 5.88 -8.80
C LYS A 233 -29.99 5.01 -7.85
N LEU A 234 -30.61 3.96 -7.30
CA LEU A 234 -29.99 3.05 -6.35
C LEU A 234 -29.07 2.02 -7.03
N ALA A 235 -29.52 1.47 -8.16
CA ALA A 235 -28.81 0.45 -8.92
C ALA A 235 -27.68 0.99 -9.80
N ARG A 236 -27.45 2.33 -9.81
CA ARG A 236 -26.35 3.03 -10.51
C ARG A 236 -26.12 2.49 -11.94
N LYS A 237 -26.99 2.86 -12.87
CA LYS A 237 -27.03 2.37 -14.28
C LYS A 237 -27.33 0.86 -14.42
N GLY A 238 -28.16 0.28 -13.55
CA GLY A 238 -28.70 -1.08 -13.73
C GLY A 238 -27.81 -2.24 -13.26
N HIS A 239 -26.76 -1.96 -12.48
CA HIS A 239 -25.75 -2.95 -12.08
C HIS A 239 -26.08 -3.74 -10.81
N LEU A 240 -27.29 -3.61 -10.24
CA LEU A 240 -27.61 -4.18 -8.93
C LEU A 240 -29.05 -4.76 -8.94
N PRO A 241 -29.19 -6.07 -9.20
CA PRO A 241 -30.49 -6.71 -9.42
C PRO A 241 -31.36 -6.76 -8.16
N GLN A 242 -30.76 -6.70 -6.97
CA GLN A 242 -31.48 -6.85 -5.71
C GLN A 242 -32.56 -5.77 -5.47
N TYR A 243 -32.39 -4.57 -6.03
CA TYR A 243 -33.38 -3.49 -5.85
C TYR A 243 -34.68 -3.75 -6.60
N GLN A 244 -34.60 -4.22 -7.85
CA GLN A 244 -35.79 -4.59 -8.61
C GLN A 244 -36.40 -5.88 -8.06
N ALA A 245 -35.55 -6.86 -7.75
CA ALA A 245 -35.97 -8.13 -7.17
C ALA A 245 -36.77 -7.95 -5.86
N LEU A 246 -36.38 -7.00 -5.00
CA LEU A 246 -37.14 -6.67 -3.79
C LEU A 246 -38.58 -6.23 -4.10
N ILE A 247 -38.76 -5.35 -5.08
CA ILE A 247 -40.07 -4.84 -5.48
C ILE A 247 -40.91 -5.98 -6.03
N ASP A 248 -40.34 -6.76 -6.94
CA ASP A 248 -41.03 -7.84 -7.64
C ASP A 248 -41.48 -8.94 -6.67
N VAL A 249 -40.60 -9.36 -5.74
CA VAL A 249 -40.91 -10.36 -4.71
C VAL A 249 -41.97 -9.86 -3.73
N SER A 250 -41.87 -8.58 -3.31
CA SER A 250 -42.88 -7.99 -2.42
C SER A 250 -44.25 -7.96 -3.09
N LEU A 251 -44.30 -7.59 -4.38
CA LEU A 251 -45.52 -7.52 -5.17
C LEU A 251 -46.07 -8.93 -5.48
N TYR A 252 -45.20 -9.91 -5.74
CA TYR A 252 -45.60 -11.30 -5.97
C TYR A 252 -46.45 -11.85 -4.83
N GLY A 253 -46.06 -11.59 -3.57
CA GLY A 253 -46.84 -12.03 -2.42
C GLY A 253 -48.10 -11.22 -2.13
N VAL A 254 -48.27 -10.05 -2.76
CA VAL A 254 -49.57 -9.35 -2.80
C VAL A 254 -50.51 -10.09 -3.75
N HIS A 255 -50.04 -10.44 -4.96
CA HIS A 255 -50.84 -11.12 -6.00
C HIS A 255 -51.19 -12.58 -5.63
N HIS A 256 -50.24 -13.32 -5.05
CA HIS A 256 -50.36 -14.77 -4.89
C HIS A 256 -50.57 -15.21 -3.42
N GLY A 257 -50.63 -14.25 -2.51
CA GLY A 257 -50.73 -14.49 -1.07
C GLY A 257 -49.37 -14.65 -0.38
N GLY A 258 -49.33 -14.35 0.93
CA GLY A 258 -48.08 -14.19 1.67
C GLY A 258 -47.23 -15.45 1.74
N ARG A 259 -47.84 -16.63 1.89
CA ARG A 259 -47.11 -17.90 1.96
C ARG A 259 -46.41 -18.27 0.65
N LYS A 260 -47.04 -18.02 -0.51
CA LYS A 260 -46.37 -18.14 -1.82
C LYS A 260 -45.28 -17.07 -1.97
N GLY A 261 -45.54 -15.87 -1.46
CA GLY A 261 -44.53 -14.82 -1.35
C GLY A 261 -43.26 -15.23 -0.59
N LEU A 262 -43.39 -15.96 0.52
CA LEU A 262 -42.24 -16.46 1.29
C LEU A 262 -41.39 -17.46 0.49
N GLN A 263 -42.04 -18.33 -0.29
CA GLN A 263 -41.35 -19.29 -1.15
C GLN A 263 -40.58 -18.57 -2.26
N GLU A 264 -41.20 -17.56 -2.88
CA GLU A 264 -40.56 -16.76 -3.91
C GLU A 264 -39.42 -15.88 -3.35
N GLU A 265 -39.60 -15.33 -2.16
CA GLU A 265 -38.54 -14.60 -1.44
C GLU A 265 -37.32 -15.49 -1.19
N ALA A 266 -37.51 -16.70 -0.65
CA ALA A 266 -36.43 -17.64 -0.41
C ALA A 266 -35.69 -18.01 -1.71
N ARG A 267 -36.44 -18.26 -2.80
CA ARG A 267 -35.88 -18.59 -4.12
C ARG A 267 -35.01 -17.44 -4.65
N VAL A 268 -35.50 -16.21 -4.58
CA VAL A 268 -34.79 -15.02 -5.06
C VAL A 268 -33.59 -14.68 -4.17
N PHE A 269 -33.73 -14.81 -2.84
CA PHE A 269 -32.62 -14.65 -1.90
C PHE A 269 -31.46 -15.59 -2.25
N LEU A 270 -31.74 -16.88 -2.43
CA LEU A 270 -30.72 -17.89 -2.75
C LEU A 270 -30.03 -17.60 -4.09
N ALA A 271 -30.75 -17.07 -5.08
CA ALA A 271 -30.15 -16.66 -6.35
C ALA A 271 -29.24 -15.41 -6.19
N LEU A 272 -29.64 -14.45 -5.35
CA LEU A 272 -28.90 -13.21 -5.14
C LEU A 272 -27.64 -13.40 -4.28
N VAL A 273 -27.71 -14.21 -3.21
CA VAL A 273 -26.62 -14.37 -2.24
C VAL A 273 -25.36 -15.00 -2.85
N THR A 274 -25.51 -15.81 -3.90
CA THR A 274 -24.39 -16.38 -4.67
C THR A 274 -24.01 -15.55 -5.89
N SER A 275 -24.69 -14.43 -6.16
CA SER A 275 -24.38 -13.59 -7.31
C SER A 275 -23.02 -12.91 -7.15
N PRO A 276 -22.28 -12.62 -8.25
CA PRO A 276 -21.02 -11.89 -8.17
C PRO A 276 -21.14 -10.53 -7.48
N HIS A 277 -22.32 -9.91 -7.53
CA HIS A 277 -22.58 -8.59 -6.96
C HIS A 277 -22.70 -8.67 -5.43
N SER A 278 -23.42 -9.66 -4.92
CA SER A 278 -23.50 -9.91 -3.49
C SER A 278 -22.15 -10.32 -2.92
N LEU A 279 -21.42 -11.22 -3.60
CA LEU A 279 -20.07 -11.62 -3.19
C LEU A 279 -19.11 -10.41 -3.08
N GLY A 280 -19.16 -9.49 -4.05
CA GLY A 280 -18.39 -8.25 -4.00
C GLY A 280 -18.78 -7.32 -2.85
N LEU A 281 -20.08 -7.13 -2.59
CA LEU A 281 -20.56 -6.29 -1.48
C LEU A 281 -20.24 -6.91 -0.11
N ILE A 282 -20.37 -8.22 0.04
CA ILE A 282 -20.00 -8.96 1.25
C ILE A 282 -18.49 -8.85 1.50
N HIS A 283 -17.65 -9.04 0.48
CA HIS A 283 -16.21 -8.83 0.57
C HIS A 283 -15.88 -7.40 1.02
N THR A 284 -16.49 -6.38 0.37
CA THR A 284 -16.29 -4.96 0.73
C THR A 284 -16.62 -4.69 2.20
N PHE A 285 -17.69 -5.29 2.72
CA PHE A 285 -18.11 -5.14 4.11
C PHE A 285 -17.05 -5.67 5.09
N PHE A 286 -16.50 -6.86 4.83
CA PHE A 286 -15.44 -7.44 5.65
C PHE A 286 -14.11 -6.69 5.51
N ALA A 287 -13.71 -6.37 4.28
CA ALA A 287 -12.50 -5.64 3.97
C ALA A 287 -12.49 -4.28 4.69
N THR A 288 -13.61 -3.55 4.67
CA THR A 288 -13.74 -2.25 5.37
C THR A 288 -13.47 -2.38 6.87
N ARG A 289 -13.97 -3.44 7.51
CA ARG A 289 -13.74 -3.68 8.95
C ARG A 289 -12.32 -4.14 9.26
N ALA A 290 -11.70 -4.88 8.34
CA ALA A 290 -10.35 -5.39 8.48
C ALA A 290 -9.30 -4.26 8.51
N THR A 291 -9.53 -3.15 7.78
CA THR A 291 -8.61 -2.00 7.70
C THR A 291 -8.15 -1.44 9.06
N THR A 292 -8.95 -1.66 10.11
CA THR A 292 -8.69 -1.12 11.45
C THR A 292 -8.20 -2.14 12.48
N LYS A 293 -8.02 -3.40 12.07
CA LYS A 293 -7.50 -4.51 12.88
C LYS A 293 -6.03 -4.73 12.52
N LEU A 294 -5.16 -3.79 12.89
CA LEU A 294 -3.77 -3.81 12.47
C LEU A 294 -2.87 -4.47 13.50
N ALA A 295 -2.04 -5.40 13.02
CA ALA A 295 -0.81 -5.79 13.72
C ALA A 295 0.32 -4.88 13.21
N ILE A 296 0.74 -3.93 14.03
CA ILE A 296 1.89 -3.08 13.71
C ILE A 296 3.15 -3.87 14.09
N PRO A 297 4.08 -4.15 13.16
CA PRO A 297 5.33 -4.83 13.49
C PRO A 297 6.12 -4.06 14.56
N ASN A 298 6.77 -4.78 15.48
CA ASN A 298 7.60 -4.22 16.56
C ASN A 298 6.89 -3.19 17.46
N ASP A 299 5.57 -3.32 17.61
CA ASP A 299 4.79 -2.48 18.51
C ASP A 299 5.16 -2.77 19.98
N PRO A 300 5.75 -1.80 20.72
CA PRO A 300 6.14 -2.01 22.11
C PRO A 300 4.93 -2.13 23.05
N ASN A 301 3.73 -1.73 22.59
CA ASN A 301 2.50 -1.80 23.39
C ASN A 301 1.30 -2.26 22.52
N PRO A 302 1.22 -3.55 22.19
CA PRO A 302 0.15 -4.09 21.34
C PRO A 302 -1.24 -3.95 21.96
N GLY A 303 -1.36 -3.84 23.29
CA GLY A 303 -2.64 -3.66 23.99
C GLY A 303 -3.24 -2.26 23.85
N TYR A 304 -2.44 -1.23 23.55
CA TYR A 304 -2.96 0.12 23.30
C TYR A 304 -3.72 0.16 21.98
N THR A 305 -4.94 0.73 21.96
CA THR A 305 -5.79 0.80 20.75
C THR A 305 -5.91 2.19 20.15
N GLY A 306 -5.17 3.18 20.69
CA GLY A 306 -5.20 4.57 20.27
C GLY A 306 -6.26 5.40 21.01
N GLU A 307 -5.98 6.70 21.23
CA GLU A 307 -6.91 7.70 21.73
C GLU A 307 -7.10 8.79 20.66
N ALA A 308 -8.36 9.07 20.30
CA ALA A 308 -8.65 10.10 19.31
C ALA A 308 -8.37 11.49 19.90
N ALA A 309 -7.65 12.32 19.14
CA ALA A 309 -7.37 13.72 19.51
C ALA A 309 -8.63 14.48 19.97
N LYS A 310 -8.46 15.30 21.02
CA LYS A 310 -9.53 16.13 21.59
C LYS A 310 -9.58 17.50 20.95
N SER A 311 -8.48 17.95 20.33
CA SER A 311 -8.36 19.21 19.62
C SER A 311 -7.46 19.08 18.38
N VAL A 312 -7.84 19.74 17.27
CA VAL A 312 -7.14 19.64 15.99
C VAL A 312 -6.71 21.03 15.49
N GLY A 313 -5.43 21.18 15.16
CA GLY A 313 -4.91 22.28 14.36
C GLY A 313 -4.92 21.95 12.87
N VAL A 314 -5.14 22.94 12.01
CA VAL A 314 -5.02 22.80 10.55
C VAL A 314 -4.18 23.95 10.00
N ILE A 315 -3.14 23.64 9.22
CA ILE A 315 -2.36 24.67 8.50
C ILE A 315 -2.91 24.81 7.09
N GLY A 316 -3.39 26.02 6.76
CA GLY A 316 -3.97 26.37 5.46
C GLY A 316 -5.48 26.15 5.42
N GLY A 317 -6.23 27.21 5.12
CA GLY A 317 -7.70 27.24 5.04
C GLY A 317 -8.24 27.14 3.62
N GLY A 318 -7.45 26.54 2.73
CA GLY A 318 -7.81 26.25 1.34
C GLY A 318 -8.87 25.15 1.22
N PHE A 319 -9.04 24.61 0.01
CA PHE A 319 -10.09 23.62 -0.28
C PHE A 319 -10.00 22.37 0.62
N MET A 320 -8.80 21.81 0.79
CA MET A 320 -8.58 20.63 1.62
C MET A 320 -8.69 20.94 3.12
N GLY A 321 -7.97 21.97 3.60
CA GLY A 321 -7.98 22.35 5.01
C GLY A 321 -9.37 22.71 5.54
N ALA A 322 -10.17 23.45 4.77
CA ALA A 322 -11.55 23.75 5.16
C ALA A 322 -12.45 22.50 5.18
N GLY A 323 -12.17 21.51 4.33
CA GLY A 323 -12.87 20.22 4.35
C GLY A 323 -12.48 19.35 5.54
N ILE A 324 -11.19 19.35 5.92
CA ILE A 324 -10.68 18.63 7.11
C ILE A 324 -11.30 19.25 8.37
N ALA A 325 -11.28 20.58 8.49
CA ALA A 325 -11.88 21.29 9.61
C ALA A 325 -13.37 20.96 9.75
N ALA A 326 -14.14 21.03 8.66
CA ALA A 326 -15.56 20.66 8.68
C ALA A 326 -15.80 19.20 9.09
N ALA A 327 -14.92 18.26 8.68
CA ALA A 327 -15.02 16.86 9.08
C ALA A 327 -14.87 16.67 10.60
N MET A 328 -13.96 17.42 11.23
CA MET A 328 -13.71 17.35 12.68
C MET A 328 -14.81 18.05 13.49
N LEU A 329 -15.25 19.24 13.05
CA LEU A 329 -16.31 20.00 13.71
C LEU A 329 -17.65 19.24 13.71
N ASN A 330 -17.97 18.52 12.62
CA ASN A 330 -19.19 17.69 12.52
C ASN A 330 -19.25 16.55 13.56
N VAL A 331 -18.12 16.19 14.17
CA VAL A 331 -18.04 15.17 15.23
C VAL A 331 -17.68 15.77 16.59
N GLY A 332 -17.83 17.10 16.73
CA GLY A 332 -17.66 17.83 17.99
C GLY A 332 -16.21 18.05 18.42
N ILE A 333 -15.23 17.92 17.53
CA ILE A 333 -13.81 18.18 17.83
C ILE A 333 -13.52 19.66 17.50
N PRO A 334 -13.07 20.48 18.47
CA PRO A 334 -12.66 21.86 18.21
C PRO A 334 -11.48 21.96 17.25
N VAL A 335 -11.52 22.98 16.38
CA VAL A 335 -10.52 23.18 15.32
C VAL A 335 -9.92 24.58 15.36
N VAL A 336 -8.59 24.65 15.24
CA VAL A 336 -7.85 25.90 15.02
C VAL A 336 -7.23 25.88 13.63
N ILE A 337 -7.63 26.80 12.74
CA ILE A 337 -7.03 26.96 11.42
C ILE A 337 -6.03 28.12 11.46
N LYS A 338 -4.79 27.86 11.01
CA LYS A 338 -3.78 28.89 10.77
C LYS A 338 -3.70 29.24 9.29
N GLU A 339 -3.85 30.52 8.95
CA GLU A 339 -3.67 31.06 7.60
C GLU A 339 -2.46 32.02 7.51
N LEU A 340 -2.14 32.49 6.30
CA LEU A 340 -1.03 33.44 6.10
C LEU A 340 -1.36 34.85 6.61
N ASN A 341 -2.60 35.30 6.45
CA ASN A 341 -3.08 36.63 6.83
C ASN A 341 -4.59 36.60 7.14
N ASP A 342 -5.11 37.72 7.65
CA ASP A 342 -6.48 37.81 8.13
C ASP A 342 -7.52 37.77 7.00
N GLU A 343 -7.17 38.23 5.79
CA GLU A 343 -8.04 38.13 4.62
C GLU A 343 -8.29 36.66 4.23
N LEU A 344 -7.22 35.86 4.16
CA LEU A 344 -7.30 34.43 3.89
C LEU A 344 -7.98 33.67 5.04
N ALA A 345 -7.80 34.11 6.29
CA ALA A 345 -8.49 33.58 7.45
C ALA A 345 -10.01 33.75 7.33
N GLU A 346 -10.48 34.93 6.96
CA GLU A 346 -11.92 35.18 6.76
C GLU A 346 -12.48 34.37 5.59
N ALA A 347 -11.72 34.24 4.50
CA ALA A 347 -12.10 33.38 3.39
C ALA A 347 -12.16 31.89 3.80
N ALA A 348 -11.25 31.42 4.65
CA ALA A 348 -11.24 30.06 5.18
C ALA A 348 -12.47 29.79 6.05
N LYS A 349 -12.82 30.72 6.95
CA LYS A 349 -14.01 30.64 7.81
C LYS A 349 -15.29 30.44 6.98
N LYS A 350 -15.50 31.29 5.97
CA LYS A 350 -16.64 31.19 5.05
C LYS A 350 -16.70 29.84 4.32
N ARG A 351 -15.53 29.30 3.91
CA ARG A 351 -15.46 27.96 3.27
C ARG A 351 -15.84 26.85 4.23
N VAL A 352 -15.42 26.91 5.50
CA VAL A 352 -15.77 25.92 6.52
C VAL A 352 -17.27 25.95 6.80
N GLU A 353 -17.84 27.13 7.05
CA GLU A 353 -19.28 27.31 7.29
C GLU A 353 -20.11 26.74 6.12
N LYS A 354 -19.69 27.02 4.88
CA LYS A 354 -20.31 26.44 3.69
C LYS A 354 -20.24 24.91 3.65
N ASN A 355 -19.12 24.32 4.09
CA ASN A 355 -18.95 22.87 4.13
C ASN A 355 -19.74 22.20 5.26
N LEU A 356 -20.01 22.90 6.37
CA LEU A 356 -20.83 22.41 7.50
C LEU A 356 -22.31 22.31 7.12
N GLY A 357 -22.81 23.17 6.24
CA GLY A 357 -24.18 23.15 5.76
C GLY A 357 -25.19 23.21 6.92
N LYS A 358 -25.98 22.14 7.12
CA LYS A 358 -26.98 22.06 8.20
C LYS A 358 -26.38 22.06 9.61
N HIS A 359 -25.08 21.82 9.75
CA HIS A 359 -24.37 21.80 11.03
C HIS A 359 -23.57 23.09 11.29
N VAL A 360 -23.99 24.23 10.73
CA VAL A 360 -23.26 25.50 10.86
C VAL A 360 -23.04 25.94 12.31
N SER A 361 -23.92 25.53 13.25
CA SER A 361 -23.73 25.79 14.68
C SER A 361 -22.45 25.17 15.25
N ALA A 362 -21.91 24.12 14.62
CA ALA A 362 -20.62 23.54 14.99
C ALA A 362 -19.44 24.51 14.77
N ALA A 363 -19.61 25.56 13.95
CA ALA A 363 -18.62 26.61 13.75
C ALA A 363 -18.30 27.39 15.05
N ALA A 364 -19.12 27.29 16.10
CA ALA A 364 -18.80 27.84 17.42
C ALA A 364 -17.49 27.28 18.00
N ASN A 365 -17.08 26.08 17.58
CA ASN A 365 -15.83 25.44 17.98
C ASN A 365 -14.66 25.67 17.00
N LEU A 366 -14.82 26.62 16.05
CA LEU A 366 -13.79 26.98 15.07
C LEU A 366 -13.09 28.28 15.49
N ILE A 367 -11.77 28.24 15.52
CA ILE A 367 -10.92 29.43 15.58
C ILE A 367 -10.12 29.51 14.29
N VAL A 368 -10.13 30.66 13.62
CA VAL A 368 -9.25 30.93 12.47
C VAL A 368 -8.34 32.10 12.82
N THR A 369 -7.04 31.96 12.57
CA THR A 369 -6.03 32.94 12.96
C THR A 369 -4.86 32.97 11.99
N SER A 370 -4.09 34.05 11.96
CA SER A 370 -2.80 34.16 11.28
C SER A 370 -1.62 33.75 12.17
N GLU A 371 -1.84 33.61 13.49
CA GLU A 371 -0.79 33.36 14.48
C GLU A 371 -0.57 31.86 14.79
N TYR A 372 0.69 31.39 14.75
CA TYR A 372 1.02 30.02 15.14
C TYR A 372 0.78 29.72 16.63
N LYS A 373 0.88 30.71 17.52
CA LYS A 373 0.79 30.53 18.99
C LYS A 373 -0.51 29.86 19.44
N ARG A 374 -1.59 30.02 18.67
CA ARG A 374 -2.91 29.39 18.93
C ARG A 374 -2.90 27.87 18.74
N LEU A 375 -1.86 27.30 18.13
CA LEU A 375 -1.67 25.85 17.97
C LEU A 375 -0.95 25.19 19.15
N SER A 376 -0.42 25.96 20.10
CA SER A 376 0.43 25.42 21.19
C SER A 376 -0.22 24.32 22.05
N LYS A 377 -1.55 24.34 22.17
CA LYS A 377 -2.32 23.42 23.03
C LYS A 377 -3.03 22.29 22.28
N VAL A 378 -2.95 22.24 20.95
CA VAL A 378 -3.69 21.21 20.18
C VAL A 378 -3.00 19.85 20.30
N ASP A 379 -3.76 18.76 20.19
CA ASP A 379 -3.23 17.40 20.29
C ASP A 379 -2.61 16.92 18.98
N ILE A 380 -3.14 17.39 17.86
CA ILE A 380 -2.64 17.08 16.52
C ILE A 380 -2.75 18.32 15.62
N VAL A 381 -1.75 18.55 14.78
CA VAL A 381 -1.80 19.52 13.68
C VAL A 381 -1.79 18.78 12.35
N ILE A 382 -2.71 19.09 11.44
CA ILE A 382 -2.77 18.56 10.08
C ILE A 382 -2.42 19.65 9.08
N GLU A 383 -1.25 19.54 8.46
CA GLU A 383 -0.77 20.48 7.46
C GLU A 383 -1.40 20.23 6.08
N ALA A 384 -2.03 21.25 5.49
CA ALA A 384 -2.72 21.20 4.21
C ALA A 384 -2.40 22.42 3.31
N ALA A 385 -1.14 22.86 3.32
CA ALA A 385 -0.60 23.92 2.47
C ALA A 385 -0.12 23.37 1.11
N LEU A 386 0.42 24.26 0.28
CA LEU A 386 0.89 23.95 -1.08
C LEU A 386 1.90 22.79 -1.11
N GLU A 387 1.89 22.04 -2.21
CA GLU A 387 2.73 20.85 -2.42
C GLU A 387 4.19 21.24 -2.76
N ASN A 388 4.87 21.86 -1.79
CA ASN A 388 6.26 22.31 -1.90
C ASN A 388 7.08 21.80 -0.70
N PRO A 389 8.14 21.00 -0.91
CA PRO A 389 8.92 20.44 0.18
C PRO A 389 9.57 21.48 1.12
N MET A 390 10.12 22.57 0.57
CA MET A 390 10.80 23.60 1.36
C MET A 390 9.83 24.37 2.24
N LEU A 391 8.64 24.69 1.71
CA LEU A 391 7.57 25.33 2.48
C LEU A 391 7.12 24.42 3.63
N LYS A 392 6.88 23.13 3.35
CA LYS A 392 6.44 22.18 4.38
C LYS A 392 7.51 22.00 5.47
N GLN A 393 8.80 21.95 5.11
CA GLN A 393 9.88 21.93 6.10
C GLN A 393 9.87 23.19 6.99
N ALA A 394 9.67 24.37 6.42
CA ALA A 394 9.56 25.60 7.19
C ALA A 394 8.36 25.58 8.15
N ILE A 395 7.19 25.12 7.67
CA ILE A 395 5.99 24.96 8.52
C ILE A 395 6.27 24.00 9.68
N PHE A 396 6.85 22.83 9.40
CA PHE A 396 7.12 21.83 10.44
C PHE A 396 8.16 22.30 11.47
N ARG A 397 9.12 23.14 11.06
CA ARG A 397 10.06 23.79 11.99
C ARG A 397 9.33 24.67 13.01
N GLU A 398 8.43 25.51 12.55
CA GLU A 398 7.61 26.37 13.42
C GLU A 398 6.70 25.54 14.33
N LEU A 399 6.07 24.48 13.78
CA LEU A 399 5.23 23.58 14.56
C LEU A 399 6.01 22.87 15.67
N GLN A 400 7.23 22.39 15.40
CA GLN A 400 8.08 21.77 16.42
C GLN A 400 8.44 22.74 17.55
N ALA A 401 8.61 24.03 17.24
CA ALA A 401 8.96 25.04 18.22
C ALA A 401 7.78 25.43 19.14
N ILE A 402 6.55 25.41 18.61
CA ILE A 402 5.38 26.01 19.29
C ILE A 402 4.45 24.95 19.91
N CYS A 403 4.32 23.78 19.30
CA CYS A 403 3.41 22.74 19.78
C CYS A 403 3.97 22.04 21.03
N LYS A 404 3.08 21.59 21.91
CA LYS A 404 3.44 20.76 23.06
C LYS A 404 4.23 19.49 22.66
N PRO A 405 5.11 18.96 23.53
CA PRO A 405 6.02 17.86 23.16
C PRO A 405 5.35 16.58 22.65
N ASP A 406 4.15 16.29 23.12
CA ASP A 406 3.32 15.13 22.74
C ASP A 406 2.42 15.39 21.51
N CYS A 407 2.41 16.62 20.96
CA CYS A 407 1.59 16.95 19.81
C CYS A 407 2.04 16.17 18.56
N ILE A 408 1.06 15.56 17.89
CA ILE A 408 1.25 14.84 16.63
C ILE A 408 1.33 15.86 15.48
N LEU A 409 2.35 15.74 14.64
CA LEU A 409 2.57 16.62 13.49
C LEU A 409 2.24 15.86 12.20
N ALA A 410 1.03 16.04 11.70
CA ALA A 410 0.53 15.37 10.51
C ALA A 410 0.59 16.23 9.25
N THR A 411 0.74 15.61 8.07
CA THR A 411 0.66 16.28 6.76
C THR A 411 -0.37 15.60 5.85
N ASN A 412 -1.10 16.40 5.08
CA ASN A 412 -2.03 16.00 4.02
C ASN A 412 -1.36 16.00 2.63
N THR A 413 -0.03 15.99 2.54
CA THR A 413 0.69 15.87 1.26
C THR A 413 0.22 14.64 0.48
N SER A 414 0.25 14.71 -0.85
CA SER A 414 -0.20 13.63 -1.75
C SER A 414 0.97 12.88 -2.40
N THR A 415 2.16 13.49 -2.46
CA THR A 415 3.32 12.90 -3.14
C THR A 415 4.66 13.11 -2.44
N ILE A 416 4.75 14.01 -1.45
CA ILE A 416 6.03 14.34 -0.79
C ILE A 416 6.35 13.29 0.26
N ASN A 417 7.59 12.82 0.24
CA ASN A 417 8.14 11.92 1.24
C ASN A 417 8.11 12.57 2.65
N LEU A 418 7.52 11.87 3.62
CA LEU A 418 7.36 12.36 5.00
C LEU A 418 8.70 12.65 5.69
N ASP A 419 9.74 11.88 5.40
CA ASP A 419 11.06 12.07 6.00
C ASP A 419 11.75 13.32 5.46
N LEU A 420 11.45 13.71 4.22
CA LEU A 420 11.88 15.00 3.68
C LEU A 420 11.24 16.15 4.47
N ILE A 421 9.96 16.03 4.83
CA ILE A 421 9.27 17.00 5.69
C ILE A 421 9.88 16.96 7.11
N GLY A 422 10.21 15.78 7.62
CA GLY A 422 10.84 15.56 8.92
C GLY A 422 12.18 16.28 9.11
N LYS A 423 12.92 16.59 8.03
CA LYS A 423 14.12 17.44 8.11
C LYS A 423 13.84 18.85 8.63
N GLY A 424 12.61 19.35 8.47
CA GLY A 424 12.17 20.62 9.06
C GLY A 424 11.99 20.54 10.58
N ALA A 425 11.70 19.35 11.11
CA ALA A 425 11.41 19.08 12.51
C ALA A 425 12.15 17.82 13.02
N PRO A 426 13.49 17.87 13.13
CA PRO A 426 14.31 16.69 13.40
C PRO A 426 14.04 16.04 14.76
N LYS A 427 13.67 16.82 15.78
CA LYS A 427 13.33 16.29 17.11
C LYS A 427 12.00 15.53 17.06
N ALA A 428 10.96 16.13 16.45
CA ALA A 428 9.67 15.47 16.28
C ALA A 428 9.75 14.23 15.38
N HIS A 429 10.60 14.27 14.36
CA HIS A 429 10.88 13.12 13.50
C HIS A 429 11.53 11.99 14.28
N LYS A 430 12.60 12.27 15.05
CA LYS A 430 13.29 11.28 15.88
C LYS A 430 12.39 10.67 16.97
N GLU A 431 11.50 11.48 17.55
CA GLU A 431 10.51 11.04 18.55
C GLU A 431 9.31 10.28 17.93
N GLY A 432 9.27 10.16 16.59
CA GLY A 432 8.23 9.44 15.87
C GLY A 432 6.86 10.09 15.88
N ARG A 433 6.81 11.43 15.98
CA ARG A 433 5.58 12.24 16.03
C ARG A 433 5.06 12.71 14.67
N ILE A 434 5.81 12.44 13.60
CA ILE A 434 5.44 12.83 12.23
C ILE A 434 4.73 11.69 11.51
N VAL A 435 3.60 12.00 10.89
CA VAL A 435 2.71 11.02 10.21
C VAL A 435 2.00 11.69 9.02
N GLY A 436 1.59 10.92 8.02
CA GLY A 436 0.69 11.41 6.98
C GLY A 436 -0.75 11.16 7.38
N ALA A 437 -1.59 12.19 7.30
CA ALA A 437 -3.03 12.10 7.39
C ALA A 437 -3.62 12.57 6.07
N HIS A 438 -3.54 11.71 5.05
CA HIS A 438 -3.90 12.05 3.67
C HIS A 438 -5.41 11.83 3.45
N PHE A 439 -6.15 12.93 3.50
CA PHE A 439 -7.58 13.00 3.20
C PHE A 439 -7.81 13.13 1.69
N PHE A 440 -8.95 12.63 1.24
CA PHE A 440 -9.36 12.70 -0.16
C PHE A 440 -10.36 13.82 -0.41
N SER A 441 -10.19 14.53 -1.53
CA SER A 441 -11.05 15.65 -1.92
C SER A 441 -12.44 15.19 -2.41
N PRO A 442 -13.56 15.79 -1.94
CA PRO A 442 -13.68 16.74 -0.83
C PRO A 442 -13.59 16.07 0.55
N ALA A 443 -12.71 16.58 1.42
CA ALA A 443 -12.33 15.92 2.68
C ALA A 443 -13.48 15.71 3.68
N HIS A 444 -14.53 16.54 3.68
CA HIS A 444 -15.69 16.36 4.56
C HIS A 444 -16.67 15.28 4.08
N ARG A 445 -16.54 14.80 2.83
CA ARG A 445 -17.44 13.79 2.24
C ARG A 445 -16.75 12.46 1.95
N MET A 446 -15.52 12.51 1.45
CA MET A 446 -14.82 11.29 1.09
C MET A 446 -14.51 10.46 2.34
N PRO A 447 -14.82 9.15 2.36
CA PRO A 447 -14.69 8.34 3.56
C PRO A 447 -13.25 7.89 3.83
N LEU A 448 -12.38 7.83 2.81
CA LEU A 448 -11.02 7.33 2.97
C LEU A 448 -10.10 8.31 3.70
N LEU A 449 -9.24 7.76 4.57
CA LEU A 449 -8.08 8.43 5.14
C LEU A 449 -6.88 7.51 5.01
N GLU A 450 -5.88 7.89 4.22
CA GLU A 450 -4.59 7.20 4.23
C GLU A 450 -3.76 7.67 5.42
N VAL A 451 -3.47 6.76 6.34
CA VAL A 451 -2.56 6.98 7.47
C VAL A 451 -1.17 6.55 7.03
N VAL A 452 -0.34 7.50 6.63
CA VAL A 452 0.97 7.22 6.03
C VAL A 452 2.03 7.16 7.12
N ARG A 453 2.72 6.02 7.25
CA ARG A 453 3.85 5.84 8.17
C ARG A 453 5.18 6.00 7.47
N SER A 454 6.09 6.72 8.12
CA SER A 454 7.53 6.60 7.87
C SER A 454 8.14 5.53 8.79
N GLU A 455 9.42 5.22 8.63
CA GLU A 455 10.13 4.31 9.55
C GLU A 455 10.26 4.90 10.95
N SER A 456 10.31 6.23 11.05
CA SER A 456 10.39 6.93 12.33
C SER A 456 9.06 6.98 13.06
N THR A 457 7.93 6.89 12.36
CA THR A 457 6.59 7.11 12.93
C THR A 457 6.28 6.05 13.99
N SER A 458 5.98 6.48 15.21
CA SER A 458 5.76 5.55 16.32
C SER A 458 4.43 4.78 16.17
N PRO A 459 4.35 3.51 16.63
CA PRO A 459 3.11 2.73 16.64
C PRO A 459 1.96 3.42 17.38
N GLY A 460 2.25 4.14 18.48
CA GLY A 460 1.26 4.91 19.24
C GLY A 460 0.59 5.99 18.39
N VAL A 461 1.39 6.80 17.69
CA VAL A 461 0.89 7.86 16.80
C VAL A 461 0.03 7.30 15.67
N ILE A 462 0.41 6.16 15.08
CA ILE A 462 -0.39 5.48 14.05
C ILE A 462 -1.78 5.13 14.60
N LYS A 463 -1.84 4.54 15.80
CA LYS A 463 -3.09 4.15 16.45
C LYS A 463 -3.98 5.35 16.79
N ASP A 464 -3.39 6.44 17.26
CA ASP A 464 -4.11 7.68 17.59
C ASP A 464 -4.74 8.33 16.36
N VAL A 465 -4.02 8.37 15.23
CA VAL A 465 -4.56 8.88 13.96
C VAL A 465 -5.65 7.96 13.40
N ILE A 466 -5.52 6.65 13.55
CA ILE A 466 -6.60 5.70 13.21
C ILE A 466 -7.83 5.94 14.09
N ALA A 467 -7.65 6.15 15.39
CA ALA A 467 -8.74 6.47 16.31
C ALA A 467 -9.42 7.79 15.94
N LEU A 468 -8.64 8.82 15.58
CA LEU A 468 -9.15 10.08 15.04
C LEU A 468 -9.96 9.88 13.76
N GLY A 469 -9.44 9.08 12.81
CA GLY A 469 -10.14 8.73 11.57
C GLY A 469 -11.49 8.08 11.83
N LYS A 470 -11.54 7.07 12.71
CA LYS A 470 -12.79 6.41 13.13
C LYS A 470 -13.78 7.42 13.74
N LYS A 471 -13.31 8.27 14.66
CA LYS A 471 -14.14 9.30 15.31
C LYS A 471 -14.69 10.30 14.30
N ALA A 472 -13.90 10.69 13.30
CA ALA A 472 -14.28 11.54 12.18
C ALA A 472 -15.14 10.83 11.11
N LYS A 473 -15.62 9.60 11.38
CA LYS A 473 -16.41 8.76 10.47
C LYS A 473 -15.70 8.51 9.13
N LYS A 474 -14.36 8.43 9.17
CA LYS A 474 -13.50 7.99 8.08
C LYS A 474 -13.18 6.50 8.22
N THR A 475 -12.76 5.91 7.12
CA THR A 475 -12.16 4.58 7.02
C THR A 475 -10.65 4.77 6.90
N PRO A 476 -9.90 4.68 8.00
CA PRO A 476 -8.46 4.81 7.96
C PRO A 476 -7.83 3.53 7.38
N VAL A 477 -6.83 3.70 6.51
CA VAL A 477 -6.01 2.62 5.96
C VAL A 477 -4.54 2.96 6.21
N LEU A 478 -3.81 2.06 6.87
CA LEU A 478 -2.37 2.23 7.12
C LEU A 478 -1.58 1.95 5.84
N VAL A 479 -0.78 2.93 5.42
CA VAL A 479 0.05 2.83 4.21
C VAL A 479 1.49 3.29 4.47
N GLY A 480 2.43 2.79 3.69
CA GLY A 480 3.84 3.16 3.76
C GLY A 480 4.15 4.46 2.99
N ASN A 481 5.22 5.12 3.42
CA ASN A 481 5.74 6.33 2.78
C ASN A 481 6.41 6.04 1.43
N CYS A 482 5.77 6.43 0.32
CA CYS A 482 6.33 6.42 -1.03
C CYS A 482 5.61 7.47 -1.90
N ALA A 483 6.14 7.76 -3.10
CA ALA A 483 5.50 8.70 -4.02
C ALA A 483 4.09 8.20 -4.42
N GLY A 484 3.05 8.92 -3.99
CA GLY A 484 1.65 8.58 -4.25
C GLY A 484 1.04 7.53 -3.31
N PHE A 485 1.76 7.10 -2.27
CA PHE A 485 1.30 6.15 -1.24
C PHE A 485 0.67 4.87 -1.83
N ALA A 486 -0.55 4.49 -1.41
CA ALA A 486 -1.25 3.35 -1.99
C ALA A 486 -2.18 3.79 -3.13
N VAL A 487 -3.09 4.74 -2.89
CA VAL A 487 -4.14 5.09 -3.86
C VAL A 487 -3.58 5.72 -5.13
N ASN A 488 -2.85 6.85 -5.01
CA ASN A 488 -2.38 7.58 -6.19
C ASN A 488 -1.35 6.75 -6.97
N ARG A 489 -0.51 5.98 -6.26
CA ARG A 489 0.41 5.03 -6.88
C ARG A 489 -0.32 3.92 -7.61
N MET A 490 -1.32 3.28 -7.00
CA MET A 490 -2.09 2.22 -7.66
C MET A 490 -2.86 2.76 -8.88
N TYR A 491 -3.22 4.05 -8.87
CA TYR A 491 -4.05 4.67 -9.89
C TYR A 491 -3.27 5.26 -11.08
N PHE A 492 -2.03 5.70 -10.92
CA PHE A 492 -1.28 6.37 -12.01
C PHE A 492 -1.23 5.59 -13.34
N PRO A 493 -1.17 4.24 -13.37
CA PRO A 493 -1.14 3.50 -14.63
C PRO A 493 -2.38 3.77 -15.49
N GLN A 494 -3.54 4.02 -14.87
CA GLN A 494 -4.80 4.25 -15.57
C GLN A 494 -4.71 5.40 -16.57
N SER A 495 -4.22 6.57 -16.15
CA SER A 495 -4.13 7.75 -17.02
C SER A 495 -3.12 7.57 -18.16
N MET A 496 -2.02 6.85 -17.89
CA MET A 496 -0.98 6.59 -18.88
C MET A 496 -1.47 5.60 -19.94
N VAL A 497 -2.14 4.53 -19.51
CA VAL A 497 -2.74 3.56 -20.43
C VAL A 497 -3.88 4.19 -21.22
N ALA A 498 -4.75 4.99 -20.61
CA ALA A 498 -5.81 5.69 -21.34
C ALA A 498 -5.23 6.58 -22.45
N SER A 499 -4.13 7.30 -22.16
CA SER A 499 -3.42 8.10 -23.17
C SER A 499 -2.82 7.24 -24.29
N PHE A 500 -2.25 6.07 -23.95
CA PHE A 500 -1.76 5.09 -24.92
C PHE A 500 -2.89 4.56 -25.83
N LEU A 501 -4.05 4.21 -25.26
CA LEU A 501 -5.19 3.72 -26.03
C LEU A 501 -5.67 4.76 -27.07
N VAL A 502 -5.64 6.05 -26.72
CA VAL A 502 -6.04 7.14 -27.63
C VAL A 502 -4.96 7.42 -28.68
N VAL A 503 -3.71 7.62 -28.25
CA VAL A 503 -2.65 8.11 -29.15
C VAL A 503 -2.06 6.99 -29.97
N GLU A 504 -1.85 5.79 -29.44
CA GLU A 504 -1.21 4.71 -30.17
C GLU A 504 -2.25 3.82 -30.87
N LEU A 505 -3.24 3.32 -30.13
CA LEU A 505 -4.29 2.46 -30.69
C LEU A 505 -5.41 3.22 -31.43
N GLY A 506 -5.49 4.55 -31.30
CA GLY A 506 -6.48 5.35 -32.02
C GLY A 506 -7.92 5.17 -31.54
N ILE A 507 -8.10 4.74 -30.29
CA ILE A 507 -9.43 4.53 -29.69
C ILE A 507 -10.03 5.88 -29.31
N ASP A 508 -11.31 6.07 -29.61
CA ASP A 508 -12.08 7.25 -29.19
C ASP A 508 -12.04 7.42 -27.65
N PRO A 509 -11.56 8.56 -27.10
CA PRO A 509 -11.54 8.81 -25.66
C PRO A 509 -12.95 8.71 -25.03
N TYR A 510 -14.00 9.06 -25.77
CA TYR A 510 -15.36 8.98 -25.24
C TYR A 510 -15.87 7.54 -25.20
N ARG A 511 -15.41 6.65 -26.09
CA ARG A 511 -15.65 5.20 -25.98
C ARG A 511 -15.00 4.64 -24.73
N ILE A 512 -13.75 5.05 -24.44
CA ILE A 512 -13.05 4.64 -23.22
C ILE A 512 -13.81 5.05 -21.97
N ASP A 513 -14.24 6.32 -21.90
CA ASP A 513 -15.01 6.82 -20.76
C ASP A 513 -16.35 6.09 -20.62
N ARG A 514 -17.08 5.86 -21.73
CA ARG A 514 -18.33 5.08 -21.73
C ARG A 514 -18.14 3.64 -21.28
N ALA A 515 -17.07 2.97 -21.71
CA ALA A 515 -16.76 1.59 -21.32
C ALA A 515 -16.47 1.49 -19.82
N CYS A 516 -15.65 2.40 -19.27
CA CYS A 516 -15.40 2.48 -17.83
C CYS A 516 -16.67 2.77 -17.02
N GLU A 517 -17.53 3.65 -17.54
CA GLU A 517 -18.80 3.97 -16.90
C GLU A 517 -19.82 2.82 -16.96
N ALA A 518 -19.84 2.05 -18.05
CA ALA A 518 -20.62 0.83 -18.19
C ALA A 518 -20.07 -0.32 -17.33
N PHE A 519 -18.81 -0.27 -16.91
CA PHE A 519 -18.27 -1.19 -15.91
C PHE A 519 -18.75 -0.85 -14.48
N GLY A 520 -19.20 0.39 -14.25
CA GLY A 520 -19.68 0.88 -12.95
C GLY A 520 -18.78 1.95 -12.31
N ILE A 521 -17.72 2.42 -12.97
CA ILE A 521 -16.92 3.55 -12.50
C ILE A 521 -17.75 4.85 -12.72
N PRO A 522 -17.87 5.77 -11.75
CA PRO A 522 -18.73 6.94 -11.91
C PRO A 522 -18.35 7.91 -13.03
N MET A 523 -17.05 8.03 -13.32
CA MET A 523 -16.50 8.89 -14.37
C MET A 523 -15.31 8.19 -15.02
N GLY A 524 -15.27 8.18 -16.35
CA GLY A 524 -14.12 7.66 -17.09
C GLY A 524 -12.83 8.48 -16.91
N PRO A 525 -11.67 7.94 -17.32
CA PRO A 525 -10.37 8.56 -17.13
C PRO A 525 -10.28 10.01 -17.64
N PHE A 526 -10.85 10.32 -18.80
CA PHE A 526 -10.72 11.66 -19.39
C PHE A 526 -11.63 12.68 -18.71
N ARG A 527 -12.84 12.27 -18.32
CA ARG A 527 -13.73 13.09 -17.50
C ARG A 527 -13.16 13.38 -16.11
N VAL A 528 -12.46 12.41 -15.50
CA VAL A 528 -11.72 12.64 -14.25
C VAL A 528 -10.56 13.61 -14.47
N LEU A 529 -9.81 13.46 -15.56
CA LEU A 529 -8.71 14.37 -15.89
C LEU A 529 -9.19 15.81 -16.11
N ASP A 530 -10.34 16.02 -16.75
CA ASP A 530 -10.94 17.36 -16.89
C ASP A 530 -11.44 17.92 -15.56
N LEU A 531 -11.91 17.08 -14.64
CA LEU A 531 -12.35 17.49 -13.31
C LEU A 531 -11.17 17.92 -12.42
N VAL A 532 -10.08 17.15 -12.45
CA VAL A 532 -8.84 17.45 -11.71
C VAL A 532 -8.12 18.64 -12.34
N GLY A 533 -8.03 18.65 -13.67
CA GLY A 533 -7.31 19.62 -14.48
C GLY A 533 -6.06 19.01 -15.12
N LEU A 534 -5.90 19.24 -16.42
CA LEU A 534 -4.81 18.65 -17.21
C LEU A 534 -3.41 19.10 -16.73
N ASP A 535 -3.30 20.34 -16.24
CA ASP A 535 -2.06 20.92 -15.73
C ASP A 535 -1.60 20.25 -14.43
N ILE A 536 -2.54 19.93 -13.54
CA ILE A 536 -2.26 19.14 -12.35
C ILE A 536 -1.91 17.70 -12.75
N GLY A 537 -2.62 17.12 -13.71
CA GLY A 537 -2.33 15.80 -14.25
C GLY A 537 -0.89 15.68 -14.78
N VAL A 538 -0.42 16.65 -15.57
CA VAL A 538 0.97 16.70 -16.06
C VAL A 538 1.98 16.83 -14.92
N ALA A 539 1.72 17.72 -13.95
CA ALA A 539 2.64 17.92 -12.83
C ALA A 539 2.81 16.65 -11.99
N VAL A 540 1.70 15.97 -11.67
CA VAL A 540 1.70 14.70 -10.94
C VAL A 540 2.30 13.57 -11.79
N GLY A 541 2.00 13.54 -13.09
CA GLY A 541 2.63 12.63 -14.05
C GLY A 541 4.15 12.69 -14.00
N GLY A 542 4.73 13.89 -13.97
CA GLY A 542 6.17 14.10 -13.85
C GLY A 542 6.78 13.55 -12.55
N VAL A 543 6.02 13.54 -11.44
CA VAL A 543 6.46 12.92 -10.18
C VAL A 543 6.56 11.40 -10.34
N PHE A 544 5.57 10.76 -10.97
CA PHE A 544 5.58 9.32 -11.23
C PHE A 544 6.61 8.92 -12.28
N GLU A 545 6.79 9.72 -13.33
CA GLU A 545 7.87 9.57 -14.32
C GLU A 545 9.25 9.56 -13.64
N THR A 546 9.44 10.39 -12.61
CA THR A 546 10.71 10.44 -11.86
C THR A 546 10.83 9.30 -10.84
N SER A 547 9.73 8.97 -10.15
CA SER A 547 9.73 8.03 -9.03
C SER A 547 9.70 6.55 -9.48
N TYR A 548 9.14 6.29 -10.67
CA TYR A 548 8.90 4.96 -11.22
C TYR A 548 9.34 4.87 -12.69
N ALA A 549 10.46 5.51 -13.03
CA ALA A 549 10.96 5.70 -14.41
C ALA A 549 11.19 4.39 -15.20
N GLU A 550 11.28 3.25 -14.51
CA GLU A 550 11.35 1.91 -15.09
C GLU A 550 10.08 1.47 -15.82
N ARG A 551 8.92 2.06 -15.49
CA ARG A 551 7.61 1.67 -16.06
C ARG A 551 6.67 2.83 -16.35
N ALA A 552 6.83 3.97 -15.68
CA ALA A 552 6.10 5.18 -15.98
C ALA A 552 6.52 5.71 -17.36
N VAL A 553 5.56 6.18 -18.14
CA VAL A 553 5.80 6.74 -19.47
C VAL A 553 5.64 8.25 -19.46
N PRO A 554 6.41 8.99 -20.27
CA PRO A 554 6.26 10.43 -20.37
C PRO A 554 4.84 10.85 -20.74
N THR A 555 4.40 11.96 -20.15
CA THR A 555 3.08 12.50 -20.46
C THR A 555 2.96 12.79 -21.95
N SER A 556 1.85 12.31 -22.53
CA SER A 556 1.54 12.38 -23.96
C SER A 556 1.69 13.79 -24.54
N SER A 557 2.27 13.87 -25.74
CA SER A 557 2.37 15.11 -26.52
C SER A 557 0.99 15.74 -26.78
N MET A 558 -0.06 14.93 -26.92
CA MET A 558 -1.44 15.40 -27.08
C MET A 558 -1.87 16.28 -25.89
N ILE A 559 -1.68 15.80 -24.66
CA ILE A 559 -2.09 16.52 -23.44
C ILE A 559 -1.27 17.82 -23.30
N LYS A 560 0.02 17.77 -23.64
CA LYS A 560 0.90 18.96 -23.63
C LYS A 560 0.43 20.01 -24.65
N SER A 561 0.07 19.59 -25.87
CA SER A 561 -0.46 20.46 -26.92
C SER A 561 -1.82 21.08 -26.52
N MET A 562 -2.71 20.29 -25.90
CA MET A 562 -3.98 20.79 -25.35
C MET A 562 -3.78 21.86 -24.27
N LEU A 563 -2.80 21.66 -23.37
CA LEU A 563 -2.47 22.64 -22.34
C LEU A 563 -1.89 23.94 -22.93
N ALA A 564 -1.03 23.83 -23.94
CA ALA A 564 -0.51 24.99 -24.66
C ALA A 564 -1.64 25.80 -25.31
N ALA A 565 -2.70 25.14 -25.77
CA ALA A 565 -3.93 25.77 -26.27
C ALA A 565 -4.91 26.24 -25.16
N GLY A 566 -4.48 26.28 -23.89
CA GLY A 566 -5.28 26.78 -22.77
C GLY A 566 -6.37 25.83 -22.26
N ARG A 567 -6.40 24.58 -22.73
CA ARG A 567 -7.41 23.58 -22.34
C ARG A 567 -7.01 22.90 -21.03
N LYS A 568 -7.45 23.44 -19.90
CA LYS A 568 -7.13 22.93 -18.54
C LYS A 568 -8.26 22.09 -17.94
N GLY A 569 -9.28 21.73 -18.71
CA GLY A 569 -10.44 20.98 -18.24
C GLY A 569 -11.58 21.88 -17.77
N ARG A 570 -12.33 21.42 -16.76
CA ARG A 570 -13.54 22.08 -16.28
C ARG A 570 -13.29 23.51 -15.79
N LYS A 571 -12.12 23.77 -15.19
CA LYS A 571 -11.76 25.10 -14.66
C LYS A 571 -11.51 26.16 -15.73
N SER A 572 -11.22 25.76 -16.96
CA SER A 572 -11.08 26.67 -18.11
C SER A 572 -12.25 26.59 -19.09
N GLY A 573 -13.31 25.84 -18.75
CA GLY A 573 -14.47 25.61 -19.63
C GLY A 573 -14.21 24.61 -20.78
N ALA A 574 -12.99 24.13 -20.96
CA ALA A 574 -12.61 23.24 -22.06
C ALA A 574 -11.41 22.33 -21.71
N GLY A 575 -11.55 21.04 -22.01
CA GLY A 575 -10.54 19.99 -21.88
C GLY A 575 -10.71 18.93 -22.96
N PHE A 576 -10.90 17.67 -22.58
CA PHE A 576 -11.47 16.65 -23.48
C PHE A 576 -12.94 16.92 -23.77
N TYR A 577 -13.67 17.46 -22.79
CA TYR A 577 -15.05 17.89 -22.90
C TYR A 577 -15.16 19.42 -22.98
N SER A 578 -16.30 19.91 -23.47
CA SER A 578 -16.72 21.30 -23.35
C SER A 578 -17.66 21.48 -22.17
N TYR A 579 -17.50 22.58 -21.43
CA TYR A 579 -18.29 22.92 -20.24
C TYR A 579 -18.88 24.32 -20.37
N GLY A 580 -20.21 24.42 -20.36
CA GLY A 580 -20.89 25.71 -20.24
C GLY A 580 -20.70 26.36 -18.85
N PRO A 581 -20.98 27.66 -18.69
CA PRO A 581 -20.90 28.34 -17.40
C PRO A 581 -21.71 27.61 -16.32
N GLY A 582 -21.05 27.18 -15.24
CA GLY A 582 -21.70 26.45 -14.14
C GLY A 582 -22.12 25.01 -14.46
N ALA A 583 -21.93 24.52 -15.69
CA ALA A 583 -22.31 23.17 -16.08
C ALA A 583 -21.54 22.10 -15.26
N ARG A 584 -22.26 21.07 -14.83
CA ARG A 584 -21.67 19.89 -14.17
C ARG A 584 -21.35 18.75 -15.13
N GLY A 585 -22.13 18.62 -16.22
CA GLY A 585 -21.88 17.66 -17.30
C GLY A 585 -21.03 18.28 -18.40
N GLY A 586 -20.00 17.55 -18.85
CA GLY A 586 -19.21 17.91 -20.03
C GLY A 586 -19.80 17.28 -21.29
N ILE A 587 -19.81 18.03 -22.39
CA ILE A 587 -20.24 17.54 -23.72
C ILE A 587 -18.99 17.09 -24.48
N PRO A 588 -18.95 15.89 -25.10
CA PRO A 588 -17.81 15.46 -25.90
C PRO A 588 -17.38 16.53 -26.91
N ASN A 589 -16.09 16.87 -26.95
CA ASN A 589 -15.54 17.90 -27.83
C ASN A 589 -14.55 17.29 -28.84
N SER A 590 -15.04 16.39 -29.69
CA SER A 590 -14.22 15.70 -30.70
C SER A 590 -13.47 16.68 -31.62
N GLU A 591 -14.14 17.74 -32.07
CA GLU A 591 -13.55 18.75 -32.96
C GLU A 591 -12.42 19.53 -32.27
N GLY A 592 -12.60 19.92 -31.02
CA GLY A 592 -11.62 20.68 -30.24
C GLY A 592 -10.37 19.88 -29.86
N ILE A 593 -10.46 18.54 -29.79
CA ILE A 593 -9.30 17.68 -29.53
C ILE A 593 -8.63 17.17 -30.82
N ALA A 594 -9.31 17.21 -31.96
CA ALA A 594 -8.83 16.62 -33.21
C ALA A 594 -7.48 17.18 -33.68
N PRO A 595 -7.17 18.49 -33.61
CA PRO A 595 -5.86 19.01 -33.99
C PRO A 595 -4.71 18.40 -33.16
N HIS A 596 -4.89 18.32 -31.84
CA HIS A 596 -3.89 17.79 -30.91
C HIS A 596 -3.70 16.28 -31.06
N LEU A 597 -4.79 15.55 -31.33
CA LEU A 597 -4.72 14.12 -31.60
C LEU A 597 -4.02 13.82 -32.94
N ARG A 598 -4.32 14.61 -34.00
CA ARG A 598 -3.64 14.48 -35.29
C ARG A 598 -2.14 14.77 -35.18
N GLU A 599 -1.77 15.82 -34.46
CA GLU A 599 -0.36 16.15 -34.18
C GLU A 599 0.35 14.99 -33.47
N ALA A 600 -0.21 14.51 -32.35
CA ALA A 600 0.39 13.44 -31.58
C ALA A 600 0.52 12.13 -32.37
N ARG A 601 -0.50 11.77 -33.17
CA ARG A 601 -0.49 10.59 -34.04
C ARG A 601 0.37 10.76 -35.29
N GLY A 602 0.65 11.99 -35.71
CA GLY A 602 1.55 12.30 -36.83
C GLY A 602 3.01 11.97 -36.54
N ASN A 603 3.40 11.95 -35.26
CA ASN A 603 4.74 11.57 -34.81
C ASN A 603 4.98 10.05 -34.79
N LEU A 604 3.95 9.24 -35.05
CA LEU A 604 4.05 7.79 -35.13
C LEU A 604 4.33 7.34 -36.56
N GLU A 605 5.15 6.31 -36.72
CA GLU A 605 5.40 5.67 -38.02
C GLU A 605 4.09 5.18 -38.66
N LYS A 606 3.95 5.38 -39.98
CA LYS A 606 2.71 5.09 -40.70
C LYS A 606 2.28 3.62 -40.54
N GLU A 607 3.20 2.69 -40.77
CA GLU A 607 2.95 1.25 -40.67
C GLU A 607 2.57 0.85 -39.23
N TYR A 608 3.26 1.41 -38.22
CA TYR A 608 2.94 1.18 -36.82
C TYR A 608 1.51 1.61 -36.49
N LYS A 609 1.13 2.82 -36.91
CA LYS A 609 -0.21 3.37 -36.69
C LYS A 609 -1.31 2.52 -37.33
N GLU A 610 -1.13 2.10 -38.58
CA GLU A 610 -2.09 1.27 -39.31
C GLU A 610 -2.23 -0.13 -38.70
N GLU A 611 -1.12 -0.73 -38.25
CA GLU A 611 -1.15 -1.99 -37.50
C GLU A 611 -1.88 -1.85 -36.16
N MET A 612 -1.55 -0.84 -35.37
CA MET A 612 -2.16 -0.60 -34.07
C MET A 612 -3.67 -0.33 -34.19
N GLN A 613 -4.09 0.40 -35.23
CA GLN A 613 -5.51 0.60 -35.54
C GLN A 613 -6.23 -0.74 -35.81
N ARG A 614 -5.67 -1.61 -36.65
CA ARG A 614 -6.23 -2.95 -36.93
C ARG A 614 -6.29 -3.83 -35.68
N ARG A 615 -5.33 -3.70 -34.77
CA ARG A 615 -5.35 -4.39 -33.46
C ARG A 615 -6.48 -3.83 -32.58
N ALA A 616 -6.68 -2.51 -32.58
CA ALA A 616 -7.70 -1.83 -31.79
C ALA A 616 -9.14 -2.19 -32.21
N GLU A 617 -9.38 -2.41 -33.51
CA GLU A 617 -10.69 -2.82 -34.04
C GLU A 617 -11.18 -4.16 -33.47
N LYS A 618 -10.27 -5.02 -33.00
CA LYS A 618 -10.59 -6.30 -32.38
C LYS A 618 -10.89 -6.20 -30.87
N LEU A 619 -10.69 -5.03 -30.26
CA LEU A 619 -10.88 -4.84 -28.82
C LEU A 619 -12.35 -4.57 -28.49
N SER A 620 -12.91 -5.38 -27.60
CA SER A 620 -14.21 -5.12 -26.97
C SER A 620 -14.10 -4.03 -25.91
N ASP A 621 -15.24 -3.49 -25.48
CA ASP A 621 -15.28 -2.53 -24.36
C ASP A 621 -14.79 -3.16 -23.05
N THR A 622 -14.97 -4.47 -22.89
CA THR A 622 -14.41 -5.22 -21.76
C THR A 622 -12.88 -5.26 -21.82
N ASP A 623 -12.31 -5.43 -23.01
CA ASP A 623 -10.85 -5.42 -23.20
C ASP A 623 -10.27 -4.05 -22.89
N ILE A 624 -10.94 -2.97 -23.31
CA ILE A 624 -10.54 -1.59 -22.99
C ILE A 624 -10.49 -1.37 -21.48
N VAL A 625 -11.52 -1.82 -20.75
CA VAL A 625 -11.57 -1.72 -19.28
C VAL A 625 -10.46 -2.56 -18.64
N ASP A 626 -10.21 -3.78 -19.13
CA ASP A 626 -9.14 -4.64 -18.62
C ASP A 626 -7.75 -4.06 -18.87
N MET A 627 -7.52 -3.48 -20.05
CA MET A 627 -6.27 -2.78 -20.37
C MET A 627 -6.05 -1.60 -19.41
N ILE A 628 -7.10 -0.89 -19.02
CA ILE A 628 -6.99 0.23 -18.06
C ILE A 628 -6.73 -0.25 -16.63
N LEU A 629 -7.42 -1.30 -16.18
CA LEU A 629 -7.44 -1.70 -14.78
C LEU A 629 -6.38 -2.73 -14.39
N LEU A 630 -5.99 -3.65 -15.28
CA LEU A 630 -4.98 -4.67 -14.95
C LEU A 630 -3.59 -4.11 -14.66
N PRO A 631 -3.11 -3.03 -15.32
CA PRO A 631 -1.90 -2.34 -14.90
C PRO A 631 -1.99 -1.77 -13.48
N CYS A 632 -3.17 -1.35 -13.04
CA CYS A 632 -3.41 -0.91 -11.66
C CYS A 632 -3.34 -2.10 -10.68
N VAL A 633 -3.88 -3.28 -11.05
CA VAL A 633 -3.73 -4.53 -10.26
C VAL A 633 -2.26 -4.93 -10.15
N ASN A 634 -1.52 -4.83 -11.25
CA ASN A 634 -0.10 -5.12 -11.32
C ASN A 634 0.72 -4.20 -10.42
N GLU A 635 0.33 -2.92 -10.34
CA GLU A 635 0.90 -1.95 -9.41
C GLU A 635 0.51 -2.24 -7.95
N GLY A 636 -0.73 -2.67 -7.71
CA GLY A 636 -1.17 -3.18 -6.41
C GLY A 636 -0.32 -4.35 -5.90
N CYS A 637 0.11 -5.25 -6.79
CA CYS A 637 1.04 -6.34 -6.44
C CYS A 637 2.40 -5.79 -5.96
N ARG A 638 2.95 -4.74 -6.61
CA ARG A 638 4.19 -4.09 -6.17
C ARG A 638 4.02 -3.40 -4.82
N ILE A 639 2.90 -2.69 -4.63
CA ILE A 639 2.57 -2.01 -3.37
C ILE A 639 2.54 -3.00 -2.20
N LEU A 640 1.98 -4.20 -2.40
CA LEU A 640 1.95 -5.25 -1.38
C LEU A 640 3.34 -5.87 -1.16
N ASP A 641 4.08 -6.16 -2.22
CA ASP A 641 5.43 -6.73 -2.14
C ASP A 641 6.41 -5.81 -1.41
N GLU A 642 6.33 -4.51 -1.67
CA GLU A 642 7.16 -3.48 -1.02
C GLU A 642 6.70 -3.10 0.39
N GLY A 643 5.50 -3.54 0.81
CA GLY A 643 4.99 -3.33 2.17
C GLY A 643 4.42 -1.94 2.41
N VAL A 644 4.06 -1.28 1.31
CA VAL A 644 3.34 -0.01 1.32
C VAL A 644 1.89 -0.24 1.76
N ALA A 645 1.26 -1.37 1.44
CA ALA A 645 -0.01 -1.78 2.03
C ALA A 645 0.15 -3.08 2.82
N VAL A 646 -0.70 -3.27 3.83
CA VAL A 646 -0.64 -4.44 4.73
C VAL A 646 -1.30 -5.66 4.09
N SER A 647 -2.45 -5.48 3.42
CA SER A 647 -3.20 -6.58 2.81
C SER A 647 -3.87 -6.20 1.48
N PRO A 648 -4.20 -7.18 0.63
CA PRO A 648 -5.00 -6.93 -0.58
C PRO A 648 -6.37 -6.29 -0.27
N ALA A 649 -6.97 -6.62 0.87
CA ALA A 649 -8.24 -6.04 1.32
C ALA A 649 -8.13 -4.52 1.59
N ASP A 650 -6.98 -4.06 2.09
CA ASP A 650 -6.72 -2.62 2.25
C ASP A 650 -6.69 -1.92 0.89
N LEU A 651 -6.05 -2.54 -0.11
CA LEU A 651 -6.03 -2.02 -1.47
C LEU A 651 -7.41 -2.03 -2.14
N ASP A 652 -8.23 -3.03 -1.87
CA ASP A 652 -9.62 -3.05 -2.33
C ASP A 652 -10.41 -1.85 -1.78
N ILE A 653 -10.27 -1.56 -0.49
CA ILE A 653 -10.93 -0.38 0.12
C ILE A 653 -10.35 0.94 -0.40
N CYS A 654 -9.02 1.04 -0.56
CA CYS A 654 -8.37 2.16 -1.24
C CYS A 654 -8.92 2.35 -2.65
N SER A 655 -9.13 1.29 -3.42
CA SER A 655 -9.68 1.38 -4.78
C SER A 655 -11.13 1.84 -4.79
N ILE A 656 -11.97 1.32 -3.88
CA ILE A 656 -13.39 1.67 -3.79
C ILE A 656 -13.57 3.13 -3.36
N MET A 657 -12.87 3.53 -2.31
CA MET A 657 -13.08 4.83 -1.67
C MET A 657 -12.20 5.95 -2.23
N GLY A 658 -11.04 5.61 -2.81
CA GLY A 658 -10.08 6.56 -3.38
C GLY A 658 -10.14 6.67 -4.91
N MET A 659 -10.34 5.54 -5.62
CA MET A 659 -10.42 5.50 -7.09
C MET A 659 -11.87 5.38 -7.61
N ALA A 660 -12.85 5.39 -6.72
CA ALA A 660 -14.27 5.18 -7.03
C ALA A 660 -14.56 3.84 -7.74
N PHE A 661 -13.79 2.80 -7.44
CA PHE A 661 -14.05 1.45 -7.94
C PHE A 661 -15.43 0.95 -7.45
N PRO A 662 -16.22 0.27 -8.30
CA PRO A 662 -17.57 -0.18 -7.92
C PRO A 662 -17.53 -1.20 -6.76
N PRO A 663 -18.15 -0.91 -5.60
CA PRO A 663 -18.08 -1.79 -4.41
C PRO A 663 -18.75 -3.15 -4.64
N PHE A 664 -19.73 -3.24 -5.55
CA PHE A 664 -20.36 -4.50 -5.91
C PHE A 664 -19.46 -5.45 -6.71
N LYS A 665 -18.24 -5.01 -7.05
CA LYS A 665 -17.19 -5.87 -7.60
C LYS A 665 -16.09 -6.17 -6.57
N GLY A 666 -16.29 -5.83 -5.28
CA GLY A 666 -15.38 -6.15 -4.16
C GLY A 666 -14.16 -5.23 -4.01
N GLY A 667 -13.68 -4.64 -5.10
CA GLY A 667 -12.44 -3.88 -5.13
C GLY A 667 -11.54 -4.40 -6.24
N LEU A 668 -10.49 -3.65 -6.56
CA LEU A 668 -9.64 -3.92 -7.72
C LEU A 668 -8.96 -5.29 -7.66
N MET A 669 -8.42 -5.67 -6.49
CA MET A 669 -7.70 -6.92 -6.29
C MET A 669 -8.67 -8.11 -6.28
N PHE A 670 -9.78 -7.98 -5.55
CA PHE A 670 -10.84 -9.01 -5.51
C PHE A 670 -11.46 -9.25 -6.88
N TRP A 671 -11.76 -8.18 -7.63
CA TRP A 671 -12.31 -8.27 -8.99
C TRP A 671 -11.37 -9.04 -9.92
N ALA A 672 -10.08 -8.69 -9.91
CA ALA A 672 -9.10 -9.35 -10.76
C ALA A 672 -8.92 -10.83 -10.37
N GLN A 673 -8.90 -11.13 -9.08
CA GLN A 673 -8.83 -12.50 -8.56
C GLN A 673 -10.02 -13.33 -9.06
N SER A 674 -11.22 -12.78 -8.94
CA SER A 674 -12.47 -13.47 -9.28
C SER A 674 -12.67 -13.62 -10.78
N LYS A 675 -12.38 -12.57 -11.57
CA LYS A 675 -12.62 -12.56 -13.02
C LYS A 675 -11.62 -13.44 -13.78
N PHE A 676 -10.35 -13.44 -13.39
CA PHE A 676 -9.28 -14.10 -14.15
C PHE A 676 -8.80 -15.41 -13.52
N GLY A 677 -9.46 -15.91 -12.48
CA GLY A 677 -9.06 -17.16 -11.81
C GLY A 677 -7.72 -17.04 -11.07
N GLY A 678 -7.39 -15.84 -10.58
CA GLY A 678 -6.19 -15.58 -9.79
C GLY A 678 -4.98 -15.05 -10.55
N SER A 679 -3.81 -15.15 -9.92
CA SER A 679 -2.54 -14.53 -10.36
C SER A 679 -2.09 -15.01 -11.74
N LEU A 680 -2.27 -16.29 -12.06
CA LEU A 680 -1.90 -16.87 -13.35
C LEU A 680 -2.69 -16.27 -14.51
N GLY A 681 -4.01 -16.14 -14.37
CA GLY A 681 -4.84 -15.56 -15.43
C GLY A 681 -4.61 -14.07 -15.62
N VAL A 682 -4.37 -13.32 -14.55
CA VAL A 682 -3.99 -11.90 -14.65
C VAL A 682 -2.64 -11.73 -15.35
N LYS A 683 -1.62 -12.53 -14.99
CA LYS A 683 -0.31 -12.53 -15.65
C LYS A 683 -0.46 -12.78 -17.16
N LYS A 684 -1.16 -13.86 -17.53
CA LYS A 684 -1.38 -14.22 -18.93
C LYS A 684 -2.06 -13.08 -19.70
N ARG A 685 -3.08 -12.46 -19.11
CA ARG A 685 -3.80 -11.36 -19.74
C ARG A 685 -2.93 -10.12 -19.95
N LEU A 686 -2.06 -9.81 -18.99
CA LEU A 686 -1.07 -8.74 -19.13
C LEU A 686 -0.04 -9.06 -20.22
N GLU A 687 0.40 -10.31 -20.35
CA GLU A 687 1.30 -10.75 -21.43
C GLU A 687 0.65 -10.62 -22.82
N ASP A 688 -0.63 -10.96 -22.94
CA ASP A 688 -1.40 -10.75 -24.18
C ASP A 688 -1.41 -9.25 -24.57
N PHE A 689 -1.65 -8.36 -23.60
CA PHE A 689 -1.63 -6.91 -23.82
C PHE A 689 -0.23 -6.38 -24.11
N LEU A 690 0.81 -6.93 -23.48
CA LEU A 690 2.19 -6.58 -23.75
C LEU A 690 2.57 -6.91 -25.21
N ALA A 691 2.17 -8.08 -25.71
CA ALA A 691 2.35 -8.46 -27.11
C ALA A 691 1.54 -7.58 -28.06
N LEU A 692 0.28 -7.27 -27.71
CA LEU A 692 -0.60 -6.41 -28.49
C LEU A 692 -0.07 -4.96 -28.60
N SER A 693 0.64 -4.48 -27.58
CA SER A 693 1.13 -3.10 -27.47
C SER A 693 2.59 -2.91 -27.91
N ARG A 694 3.22 -3.92 -28.53
CA ARG A 694 4.66 -3.93 -28.84
C ARG A 694 5.55 -3.58 -27.64
N GLY A 695 5.18 -4.07 -26.45
CA GLY A 695 6.00 -3.92 -25.25
C GLY A 695 5.73 -2.67 -24.42
N PHE A 696 4.53 -2.09 -24.47
CA PHE A 696 4.19 -0.93 -23.63
C PHE A 696 4.44 -1.25 -22.13
N PRO A 697 5.31 -0.50 -21.43
CA PRO A 697 5.92 -0.96 -20.18
C PRO A 697 4.94 -1.33 -19.05
N LEU A 698 3.80 -0.63 -18.96
CA LEU A 698 2.81 -0.85 -17.90
C LEU A 698 2.07 -2.20 -18.01
N PHE A 699 2.09 -2.84 -19.19
CA PHE A 699 1.55 -4.19 -19.35
C PHE A 699 2.53 -5.29 -18.93
N LYS A 700 3.80 -4.98 -18.65
CA LYS A 700 4.76 -5.99 -18.22
C LYS A 700 4.39 -6.51 -16.81
N PRO A 701 4.15 -7.82 -16.63
CA PRO A 701 3.86 -8.38 -15.31
C PRO A 701 4.95 -8.03 -14.29
N SER A 702 4.55 -7.62 -13.10
CA SER A 702 5.46 -7.35 -11.98
C SER A 702 6.11 -8.64 -11.50
N PHE A 703 7.22 -8.50 -10.75
CA PHE A 703 7.85 -9.65 -10.11
C PHE A 703 6.88 -10.35 -9.17
N ALA A 704 6.24 -9.55 -8.30
CA ALA A 704 5.29 -10.03 -7.32
C ALA A 704 4.17 -10.86 -7.96
N LEU A 705 3.56 -10.35 -9.03
CA LEU A 705 2.53 -11.08 -9.77
C LEU A 705 3.08 -12.37 -10.41
N SER A 706 4.27 -12.29 -11.01
CA SER A 706 4.91 -13.44 -11.66
C SER A 706 5.23 -14.56 -10.68
N ARG A 707 5.72 -14.20 -9.48
CA ARG A 707 6.00 -15.13 -8.38
C ARG A 707 4.72 -15.76 -7.84
N SER A 708 3.66 -14.98 -7.62
CA SER A 708 2.36 -15.52 -7.21
C SER A 708 1.78 -16.47 -8.27
N ALA A 709 1.91 -16.11 -9.56
CA ALA A 709 1.46 -16.94 -10.67
C ALA A 709 2.22 -18.26 -10.79
N ALA A 710 3.55 -18.24 -10.61
CA ALA A 710 4.39 -19.44 -10.64
C ALA A 710 4.02 -20.45 -9.54
N LYS A 711 3.51 -19.97 -8.40
CA LYS A 711 3.10 -20.79 -7.26
C LYS A 711 1.59 -20.97 -7.13
N VAL A 712 0.81 -20.45 -8.09
CA VAL A 712 -0.66 -20.50 -8.12
C VAL A 712 -1.30 -19.96 -6.84
N THR A 713 -0.71 -18.90 -6.27
CA THR A 713 -1.26 -18.25 -5.07
C THR A 713 -2.21 -17.11 -5.47
N PRO A 714 -3.17 -16.74 -4.60
CA PRO A 714 -3.95 -15.51 -4.71
C PRO A 714 -3.12 -14.27 -5.08
N ILE A 715 -3.74 -13.36 -5.82
CA ILE A 715 -3.16 -12.08 -6.22
C ILE A 715 -2.79 -11.28 -4.96
N GLY A 716 -1.56 -10.80 -4.92
CA GLY A 716 -1.08 -9.96 -3.82
C GLY A 716 -0.73 -10.74 -2.55
N GLU A 717 -0.83 -12.08 -2.57
CA GLU A 717 -0.25 -12.90 -1.51
C GLU A 717 1.27 -12.82 -1.60
N ARG A 718 1.90 -12.33 -0.53
CA ARG A 718 3.35 -12.41 -0.37
C ARG A 718 3.72 -13.88 -0.21
N VAL A 719 4.17 -14.50 -1.30
CA VAL A 719 4.70 -15.86 -1.22
C VAL A 719 6.05 -15.83 -0.52
N ARG A 720 6.04 -15.96 0.81
CA ARG A 720 7.27 -15.98 1.62
C ARG A 720 8.02 -17.27 1.32
N PRO A 721 9.33 -17.22 1.01
CA PRO A 721 10.13 -18.42 1.01
C PRO A 721 10.12 -19.04 2.42
N MET A 722 9.91 -20.35 2.55
CA MET A 722 10.25 -21.02 3.82
C MET A 722 11.74 -20.83 4.05
N LEU A 723 12.11 -20.15 5.14
CA LEU A 723 13.51 -20.03 5.55
C LEU A 723 13.99 -21.41 6.02
N SER A 724 15.13 -21.85 5.52
CA SER A 724 15.79 -23.06 6.01
C SER A 724 16.41 -22.79 7.38
N VAL A 725 16.59 -23.82 8.21
CA VAL A 725 17.29 -23.69 9.51
C VAL A 725 18.82 -23.55 9.33
N GLY A 726 19.32 -23.88 8.14
CA GLY A 726 20.74 -23.96 7.83
C GLY A 726 21.41 -25.20 8.44
N SER A 727 22.63 -25.49 8.00
CA SER A 727 23.50 -26.54 8.55
C SER A 727 24.46 -25.97 9.60
N PRO A 728 24.83 -26.71 10.66
CA PRO A 728 25.89 -26.31 11.59
C PRO A 728 27.24 -25.99 10.90
N GLN A 729 27.48 -26.59 9.73
CA GLN A 729 28.69 -26.39 8.92
C GLN A 729 28.62 -25.18 7.99
N ASP A 730 27.47 -24.49 7.89
CA ASP A 730 27.36 -23.28 7.08
C ASP A 730 28.29 -22.21 7.63
N ILE A 731 28.95 -21.47 6.73
CA ILE A 731 29.64 -20.24 7.10
C ILE A 731 28.64 -19.10 7.10
N VAL A 732 28.49 -18.48 8.27
CA VAL A 732 27.51 -17.44 8.52
C VAL A 732 28.18 -16.11 8.80
N ILE A 733 27.50 -15.05 8.37
CA ILE A 733 27.79 -13.67 8.77
C ILE A 733 26.94 -13.37 10.01
N VAL A 734 27.57 -12.94 11.10
CA VAL A 734 26.88 -12.57 12.36
C VAL A 734 26.85 -11.07 12.62
N SER A 735 27.66 -10.30 11.88
CA SER A 735 27.66 -8.84 11.94
C SER A 735 28.12 -8.26 10.60
N ALA A 736 27.51 -7.17 10.16
CA ALA A 736 27.75 -6.59 8.83
C ALA A 736 27.57 -5.06 8.86
N TYR A 737 28.65 -4.32 8.65
CA TYR A 737 28.68 -2.86 8.79
C TYR A 737 29.53 -2.18 7.72
N ARG A 738 29.17 -0.95 7.38
CA ARG A 738 29.94 -0.08 6.49
C ARG A 738 30.07 1.33 7.05
N THR A 739 31.03 2.07 6.52
CA THR A 739 31.03 3.53 6.64
C THR A 739 29.99 4.13 5.67
N ALA A 740 29.70 5.42 5.85
CA ALA A 740 29.19 6.22 4.74
C ALA A 740 30.16 6.15 3.54
N VAL A 741 29.69 6.51 2.34
CA VAL A 741 30.54 6.66 1.16
C VAL A 741 30.80 8.15 0.91
N GLY A 742 32.07 8.53 1.01
CA GLY A 742 32.55 9.89 0.80
C GLY A 742 32.99 10.14 -0.65
N ARG A 743 32.92 11.40 -1.11
CA ARG A 743 33.43 11.78 -2.45
C ARG A 743 34.94 11.94 -2.44
N ALA A 744 35.65 11.28 -3.34
CA ALA A 744 37.11 11.40 -3.40
C ALA A 744 37.57 12.85 -3.70
N GLY A 745 38.61 13.30 -3.02
CA GLY A 745 39.27 14.61 -3.15
C GLY A 745 38.48 15.82 -2.64
N ARG A 746 37.18 15.68 -2.35
CA ARG A 746 36.30 16.81 -2.00
C ARG A 746 35.22 16.51 -0.96
N GLY A 747 35.05 15.25 -0.60
CA GLY A 747 34.10 14.78 0.40
C GLY A 747 34.65 14.83 1.81
N MET A 748 33.83 14.41 2.79
CA MET A 748 34.22 14.44 4.19
C MET A 748 35.35 13.44 4.53
N PHE A 749 35.56 12.39 3.72
CA PHE A 749 36.67 11.45 3.92
C PHE A 749 37.96 11.82 3.18
N LYS A 750 38.02 12.96 2.49
CA LYS A 750 39.16 13.34 1.63
C LYS A 750 40.50 13.42 2.37
N ASP A 751 40.46 13.71 3.66
CA ASP A 751 41.62 13.86 4.55
C ASP A 751 41.73 12.69 5.55
N THR A 752 40.86 11.68 5.45
CA THR A 752 40.79 10.54 6.39
C THR A 752 41.67 9.40 5.93
N LEU A 753 42.45 8.83 6.85
CA LEU A 753 43.27 7.67 6.57
C LEU A 753 42.43 6.38 6.51
N PRO A 754 42.84 5.37 5.72
CA PRO A 754 42.10 4.11 5.63
C PRO A 754 41.93 3.35 6.95
N ASP A 755 42.90 3.44 7.86
CA ASP A 755 42.84 2.84 9.20
C ASP A 755 41.82 3.53 10.12
N ASP A 756 41.68 4.85 10.03
CA ASP A 756 40.61 5.62 10.70
C ASP A 756 39.20 5.26 10.19
N LEU A 757 39.06 4.71 8.98
CA LEU A 757 37.80 4.20 8.46
C LEU A 757 37.49 2.77 8.94
N ILE A 758 38.52 1.92 9.06
CA ILE A 758 38.37 0.51 9.45
C ILE A 758 38.23 0.35 10.97
N ALA A 759 39.06 1.02 11.77
CA ALA A 759 39.11 0.79 13.22
C ALA A 759 37.76 0.98 13.93
N PRO A 760 36.93 1.99 13.59
CA PRO A 760 35.59 2.12 14.17
C PRO A 760 34.65 0.97 13.81
N LEU A 761 34.75 0.41 12.59
CA LEU A 761 33.97 -0.76 12.18
C LEU A 761 34.37 -2.00 12.98
N LEU A 762 35.66 -2.24 13.15
CA LEU A 762 36.19 -3.33 13.99
C LEU A 762 35.66 -3.22 15.43
N LYS A 763 35.78 -2.03 16.04
CA LYS A 763 35.28 -1.77 17.40
C LYS A 763 33.78 -2.04 17.51
N LYS A 764 32.99 -1.62 16.53
CA LYS A 764 31.54 -1.84 16.49
C LYS A 764 31.21 -3.34 16.43
N ILE A 765 31.85 -4.07 15.52
CA ILE A 765 31.64 -5.52 15.34
C ILE A 765 32.02 -6.29 16.61
N LEU A 766 33.21 -6.04 17.17
CA LEU A 766 33.70 -6.74 18.36
C LEU A 766 32.81 -6.45 19.57
N LYS A 767 32.42 -5.19 19.76
CA LYS A 767 31.51 -4.80 20.87
C LYS A 767 30.14 -5.46 20.77
N GLU A 768 29.58 -5.56 19.57
CA GLU A 768 28.24 -6.12 19.36
C GLU A 768 28.20 -7.63 19.48
N THR A 769 29.25 -8.30 19.02
CA THR A 769 29.34 -9.77 19.03
C THR A 769 29.91 -10.33 20.32
N GLY A 770 30.63 -9.51 21.10
CA GLY A 770 31.28 -9.96 22.35
C GLY A 770 32.45 -10.92 22.12
N VAL A 771 32.93 -11.06 20.88
CA VAL A 771 34.11 -11.87 20.56
C VAL A 771 35.36 -11.24 21.18
N GLY A 772 36.20 -12.08 21.79
CA GLY A 772 37.45 -11.70 22.43
C GLY A 772 38.47 -11.12 21.44
N MET A 773 39.34 -10.24 21.95
CA MET A 773 40.29 -9.48 21.13
C MET A 773 41.41 -10.34 20.51
N ASP A 774 41.59 -11.55 21.03
CA ASP A 774 42.57 -12.56 20.64
C ASP A 774 41.96 -13.76 19.90
N GLU A 775 40.62 -13.85 19.84
CA GLU A 775 39.89 -14.98 19.21
C GLU A 775 39.76 -14.85 17.69
N VAL A 776 40.00 -13.67 17.12
CA VAL A 776 39.93 -13.45 15.67
C VAL A 776 41.13 -14.09 14.99
N GLY A 777 40.89 -15.07 14.11
CA GLY A 777 41.95 -15.82 13.44
C GLY A 777 42.61 -15.09 12.27
N ASP A 778 41.90 -14.18 11.60
CA ASP A 778 42.44 -13.34 10.52
C ASP A 778 41.55 -12.11 10.25
N ILE A 779 42.18 -10.99 9.86
CA ILE A 779 41.50 -9.82 9.29
C ILE A 779 41.87 -9.68 7.82
N ILE A 780 40.88 -9.80 6.94
CA ILE A 780 41.07 -9.86 5.51
C ILE A 780 40.37 -8.67 4.84
N THR A 781 41.12 -7.77 4.20
CA THR A 781 40.48 -6.66 3.46
C THR A 781 40.88 -6.59 2.00
N GLY A 782 39.89 -6.37 1.15
CA GLY A 782 40.08 -6.00 -0.24
C GLY A 782 40.47 -4.53 -0.42
N THR A 783 41.50 -4.26 -1.21
CA THR A 783 41.92 -2.89 -1.60
C THR A 783 42.61 -2.92 -2.96
N VAL A 784 42.40 -1.89 -3.77
CA VAL A 784 42.86 -1.85 -5.17
C VAL A 784 44.04 -0.92 -5.38
N LEU A 785 43.99 0.29 -4.82
CA LEU A 785 44.96 1.35 -5.12
C LEU A 785 46.11 1.39 -4.11
N GLN A 786 46.60 0.23 -3.68
CA GLN A 786 47.67 0.13 -2.69
C GLN A 786 48.94 0.87 -3.13
N ARG A 787 49.39 1.85 -2.33
CA ARG A 787 50.64 2.60 -2.52
C ARG A 787 51.29 2.90 -1.16
N GLY A 788 52.59 2.65 -1.04
CA GLY A 788 53.30 2.87 0.21
C GLY A 788 52.70 2.05 1.36
N ASP A 789 52.31 2.70 2.44
CA ASP A 789 51.66 2.12 3.63
C ASP A 789 50.15 1.86 3.45
N THR A 790 49.54 2.37 2.38
CA THR A 790 48.12 2.10 2.06
C THR A 790 47.95 0.65 1.58
N GLY A 791 47.50 -0.21 2.49
CA GLY A 791 47.41 -1.65 2.29
C GLY A 791 47.46 -2.42 3.61
N VAL A 792 48.28 -3.48 3.66
CA VAL A 792 48.35 -4.39 4.82
C VAL A 792 48.83 -3.70 6.11
N VAL A 793 49.70 -2.69 5.99
CA VAL A 793 50.22 -1.94 7.15
C VAL A 793 49.10 -1.18 7.85
N GLN A 794 48.32 -0.38 7.10
CA GLN A 794 47.18 0.34 7.68
C GLN A 794 46.10 -0.60 8.22
N LEU A 795 45.88 -1.75 7.57
CA LEU A 795 44.97 -2.76 8.13
C LEU A 795 45.45 -3.26 9.50
N ARG A 796 46.76 -3.54 9.63
CA ARG A 796 47.37 -3.97 10.88
C ARG A 796 47.25 -2.89 11.95
N VAL A 797 47.54 -1.64 11.60
CA VAL A 797 47.38 -0.47 12.49
C VAL A 797 45.93 -0.36 12.96
N ALA A 798 44.96 -0.45 12.05
CA ALA A 798 43.54 -0.39 12.39
C ALA A 798 43.12 -1.49 13.37
N GLY A 799 43.63 -2.72 13.18
CA GLY A 799 43.43 -3.83 14.10
C GLY A 799 43.89 -3.51 15.52
N LEU A 800 45.15 -3.08 15.66
CA LEU A 800 45.73 -2.72 16.96
C LEU A 800 45.02 -1.51 17.60
N LEU A 801 44.70 -0.47 16.83
CA LEU A 801 43.93 0.70 17.30
C LEU A 801 42.49 0.36 17.69
N SER A 802 41.96 -0.76 17.17
CA SER A 802 40.66 -1.30 17.55
C SER A 802 40.66 -2.06 18.88
N GLY A 803 41.84 -2.39 19.39
CA GLY A 803 42.04 -3.16 20.62
C GLY A 803 42.28 -4.66 20.40
N LEU A 804 42.38 -5.12 19.14
CA LEU A 804 42.72 -6.50 18.83
C LEU A 804 44.15 -6.83 19.30
N SER A 805 44.35 -8.09 19.69
CA SER A 805 45.64 -8.59 20.14
C SER A 805 46.70 -8.47 19.04
N GLU A 806 47.95 -8.24 19.45
CA GLU A 806 49.09 -8.32 18.55
C GLU A 806 49.27 -9.72 17.93
N THR A 807 48.61 -10.76 18.45
CA THR A 807 48.63 -12.11 17.86
C THR A 807 47.71 -12.25 16.63
N VAL A 808 46.75 -11.35 16.42
CA VAL A 808 45.76 -11.46 15.32
C VAL A 808 46.38 -11.09 13.97
N PRO A 809 46.57 -12.02 13.02
CA PRO A 809 47.17 -11.70 11.74
C PRO A 809 46.23 -10.89 10.84
N VAL A 810 46.81 -10.26 9.81
CA VAL A 810 46.04 -9.52 8.80
C VAL A 810 46.57 -9.82 7.41
N LYS A 811 45.70 -9.76 6.41
CA LYS A 811 46.11 -9.80 4.99
C LYS A 811 45.21 -8.94 4.10
N THR A 812 45.75 -8.59 2.93
CA THR A 812 44.99 -7.87 1.90
C THR A 812 44.91 -8.64 0.60
N VAL A 813 43.78 -8.54 -0.09
CA VAL A 813 43.57 -9.16 -1.41
C VAL A 813 43.25 -8.10 -2.45
N ASN A 814 43.73 -8.28 -3.68
CA ASN A 814 43.40 -7.42 -4.81
C ASN A 814 42.81 -8.28 -5.95
N ARG A 815 41.50 -8.11 -6.15
CA ARG A 815 40.75 -8.58 -7.33
C ARG A 815 39.94 -7.40 -7.89
N LEU A 816 40.57 -6.24 -7.97
CA LEU A 816 39.98 -4.97 -8.43
C LEU A 816 38.62 -4.71 -7.76
N CYS A 817 37.57 -4.38 -8.50
CA CYS A 817 36.24 -4.06 -7.95
C CYS A 817 35.62 -5.15 -7.06
N SER A 818 36.08 -6.41 -7.17
CA SER A 818 35.59 -7.54 -6.37
C SER A 818 36.46 -7.83 -5.14
N SER A 819 37.53 -7.07 -4.89
CA SER A 819 38.47 -7.34 -3.79
C SER A 819 37.78 -7.54 -2.44
N GLY A 820 36.81 -6.67 -2.09
CA GLY A 820 36.08 -6.80 -0.83
C GLY A 820 35.17 -8.03 -0.76
N LEU A 821 34.59 -8.46 -1.89
CA LEU A 821 33.82 -9.71 -1.93
C LEU A 821 34.76 -10.93 -1.87
N GLN A 822 35.90 -10.85 -2.56
CA GLN A 822 36.90 -11.91 -2.52
C GLN A 822 37.45 -12.11 -1.10
N ALA A 823 37.68 -11.04 -0.35
CA ALA A 823 38.10 -11.12 1.05
C ALA A 823 37.09 -11.90 1.93
N ILE A 824 35.79 -11.66 1.75
CA ILE A 824 34.72 -12.39 2.44
C ILE A 824 34.77 -13.88 2.08
N VAL A 825 34.95 -14.18 0.80
CA VAL A 825 35.06 -15.56 0.30
C VAL A 825 36.32 -16.25 0.84
N ASP A 826 37.47 -15.56 0.87
CA ASP A 826 38.72 -16.09 1.39
C ASP A 826 38.61 -16.40 2.90
N GLY A 827 37.95 -15.52 3.65
CA GLY A 827 37.64 -15.74 5.07
C GLY A 827 36.74 -16.96 5.27
N ALA A 828 35.67 -17.06 4.47
CA ALA A 828 34.76 -18.20 4.55
C ALA A 828 35.43 -19.52 4.17
N ALA A 829 36.25 -19.53 3.12
CA ALA A 829 36.99 -20.71 2.67
C ALA A 829 37.99 -21.18 3.73
N ALA A 830 38.68 -20.26 4.40
CA ALA A 830 39.64 -20.60 5.46
C ALA A 830 38.95 -21.15 6.72
N ILE A 831 37.79 -20.61 7.11
CA ILE A 831 36.98 -21.17 8.22
C ILE A 831 36.47 -22.56 7.86
N GLN A 832 36.00 -22.73 6.62
CA GLN A 832 35.54 -24.02 6.12
C GLN A 832 36.68 -25.05 6.09
N ALA A 833 37.90 -24.64 5.74
CA ALA A 833 39.10 -25.48 5.76
C ALA A 833 39.63 -25.76 7.18
N GLY A 834 39.15 -25.05 8.21
CA GLY A 834 39.56 -25.25 9.59
C GLY A 834 40.87 -24.56 9.98
N TYR A 835 41.28 -23.51 9.27
CA TYR A 835 42.48 -22.74 9.66
C TYR A 835 42.25 -21.86 10.90
N TYR A 836 41.00 -21.42 11.11
CA TYR A 836 40.53 -20.67 12.26
C TYR A 836 38.99 -20.69 12.28
N ASP A 837 38.37 -20.39 13.42
CA ASP A 837 36.91 -20.45 13.57
C ASP A 837 36.21 -19.11 13.31
N ILE A 838 36.90 -17.99 13.51
CA ILE A 838 36.36 -16.63 13.38
C ILE A 838 37.27 -15.78 12.49
N ALA A 839 36.68 -15.03 11.56
CA ALA A 839 37.39 -14.04 10.76
C ALA A 839 36.58 -12.76 10.59
N ILE A 840 37.29 -11.64 10.43
CA ILE A 840 36.69 -10.38 9.99
C ILE A 840 37.15 -10.12 8.57
N ALA A 841 36.21 -9.95 7.64
CA ALA A 841 36.52 -9.78 6.24
C ALA A 841 35.74 -8.62 5.61
N GLY A 842 36.28 -8.00 4.56
CA GLY A 842 35.58 -6.94 3.85
C GLY A 842 36.48 -6.16 2.90
N GLY A 843 36.30 -4.85 2.82
CA GLY A 843 37.11 -4.02 1.92
C GLY A 843 37.16 -2.54 2.30
N ILE A 844 38.20 -1.89 1.80
CA ILE A 844 38.55 -0.49 2.05
C ILE A 844 39.10 0.12 0.76
N GLU A 845 38.72 1.35 0.47
CA GLU A 845 39.39 2.16 -0.55
C GLU A 845 39.40 3.64 -0.15
N SER A 846 40.55 4.29 -0.35
CA SER A 846 40.66 5.75 -0.29
C SER A 846 41.27 6.24 -1.61
N MET A 847 40.39 6.62 -2.53
CA MET A 847 40.76 7.21 -3.81
C MET A 847 41.21 8.67 -3.65
N SER A 848 40.99 9.26 -2.47
CA SER A 848 41.58 10.53 -2.05
C SER A 848 43.08 10.41 -1.74
N MET A 849 43.49 9.35 -1.05
CA MET A 849 44.89 9.13 -0.68
C MET A 849 45.68 8.45 -1.80
N ALA A 850 45.03 7.60 -2.61
CA ALA A 850 45.66 6.91 -3.73
C ALA A 850 44.93 7.19 -5.05
N SER A 851 45.65 7.74 -6.03
CA SER A 851 45.07 8.10 -7.34
C SER A 851 44.88 6.88 -8.25
N MET A 852 43.78 6.84 -8.99
CA MET A 852 43.60 5.88 -10.10
C MET A 852 44.57 6.10 -11.27
N LYS A 853 45.20 7.28 -11.39
CA LYS A 853 46.21 7.50 -12.41
C LYS A 853 47.46 6.71 -12.05
N ASN A 854 47.72 5.63 -12.79
CA ASN A 854 48.97 4.89 -12.67
C ASN A 854 50.06 5.57 -13.52
N THR A 855 50.90 6.38 -12.89
CA THR A 855 52.03 7.06 -13.53
C THR A 855 53.24 6.14 -13.74
N GLU A 856 53.18 4.89 -13.27
CA GLU A 856 54.27 3.90 -13.33
C GLU A 856 53.90 2.68 -14.18
N LEU A 857 53.02 2.84 -15.18
CA LEU A 857 52.60 1.73 -16.04
C LEU A 857 53.78 1.14 -16.83
N ARG A 858 54.06 -0.15 -16.65
CA ARG A 858 55.13 -0.90 -17.35
C ARG A 858 54.56 -2.08 -18.15
N PRO A 859 53.85 -1.83 -19.27
CA PRO A 859 53.25 -2.90 -20.05
C PRO A 859 54.34 -3.75 -20.73
N ASN A 860 54.17 -5.06 -20.76
CA ASN A 860 55.07 -5.95 -21.50
C ASN A 860 55.00 -5.62 -23.01
N HIS A 861 56.16 -5.52 -23.68
CA HIS A 861 56.26 -5.18 -25.10
C HIS A 861 55.49 -6.13 -26.03
N LEU A 862 55.26 -7.38 -25.60
CA LEU A 862 54.48 -8.39 -26.34
C LEU A 862 52.96 -8.18 -26.27
N VAL A 863 52.46 -7.35 -25.34
CA VAL A 863 51.02 -7.11 -25.13
C VAL A 863 50.33 -6.70 -26.43
N ARG A 864 51.00 -5.93 -27.29
CA ARG A 864 50.45 -5.48 -28.58
C ARG A 864 50.28 -6.59 -29.61
N ARG A 865 50.90 -7.77 -29.41
CA ARG A 865 50.79 -8.92 -30.32
C ARG A 865 49.50 -9.72 -30.14
N ARG A 866 48.74 -9.49 -29.05
CA ARG A 866 47.46 -10.15 -28.78
C ARG A 866 46.43 -9.10 -28.38
N LYS A 867 45.36 -8.97 -29.16
CA LYS A 867 44.34 -7.94 -28.94
C LYS A 867 43.68 -8.07 -27.57
N GLU A 868 43.47 -9.30 -27.11
CA GLU A 868 42.89 -9.62 -25.81
C GLU A 868 43.80 -9.13 -24.68
N ALA A 869 45.10 -9.39 -24.78
CA ALA A 869 46.09 -8.93 -23.81
C ALA A 869 46.22 -7.39 -23.81
N ALA A 870 46.18 -6.76 -24.98
CA ALA A 870 46.14 -5.30 -25.09
C ALA A 870 44.90 -4.70 -24.43
N SER A 871 43.76 -5.37 -24.57
CA SER A 871 42.48 -4.90 -24.01
C SER A 871 42.45 -4.91 -22.48
N CYS A 872 43.33 -5.67 -21.81
CA CYS A 872 43.47 -5.64 -20.35
C CYS A 872 43.89 -4.27 -19.79
N TYR A 873 44.44 -3.39 -20.63
CA TYR A 873 44.91 -2.05 -20.28
C TYR A 873 43.90 -0.95 -20.62
N PHE A 874 42.72 -1.27 -21.16
CA PHE A 874 41.69 -0.27 -21.35
C PHE A 874 41.23 0.32 -20.02
N THR A 875 41.03 1.63 -20.01
CA THR A 875 40.44 2.31 -18.86
C THR A 875 38.97 1.92 -18.73
N MET A 876 38.42 2.02 -17.51
CA MET A 876 37.03 1.67 -17.28
C MET A 876 36.06 2.49 -18.15
N GLY A 877 36.36 3.77 -18.37
CA GLY A 877 35.58 4.64 -19.25
C GLY A 877 35.59 4.21 -20.71
N GLU A 878 36.73 3.76 -21.24
CA GLU A 878 36.81 3.21 -22.60
C GLU A 878 35.98 1.94 -22.74
N THR A 879 36.03 1.04 -21.75
CA THR A 879 35.20 -0.18 -21.78
C THR A 879 33.70 0.13 -21.71
N SER A 880 33.30 1.21 -21.03
CA SER A 880 31.91 1.69 -21.03
C SER A 880 31.47 2.11 -22.43
N GLU A 881 32.27 2.92 -23.13
CA GLU A 881 31.97 3.32 -24.51
C GLU A 881 31.99 2.14 -25.48
N ASN A 882 32.87 1.15 -25.28
CA ASN A 882 32.89 -0.07 -26.09
C ASN A 882 31.62 -0.91 -25.92
N VAL A 883 31.07 -1.00 -24.69
CA VAL A 883 29.78 -1.66 -24.43
C VAL A 883 28.65 -0.92 -25.16
N VAL A 884 28.66 0.41 -25.12
CA VAL A 884 27.68 1.23 -25.85
C VAL A 884 27.73 0.96 -27.35
N GLU A 885 28.92 1.02 -27.94
CA GLU A 885 29.14 0.83 -29.37
C GLU A 885 28.77 -0.59 -29.82
N LYS A 886 29.14 -1.60 -29.04
CA LYS A 886 28.90 -3.01 -29.39
C LYS A 886 27.44 -3.43 -29.25
N PHE A 887 26.72 -2.90 -28.26
CA PHE A 887 25.37 -3.36 -27.91
C PHE A 887 24.26 -2.31 -28.10
N GLY A 888 24.59 -1.13 -28.65
CA GLY A 888 23.61 -0.10 -29.00
C GLY A 888 22.92 0.56 -27.79
N ILE A 889 23.61 0.67 -26.65
CA ILE A 889 23.01 1.21 -25.41
C ILE A 889 22.89 2.72 -25.49
N SER A 890 21.68 3.21 -25.76
CA SER A 890 21.44 4.65 -25.95
C SER A 890 21.77 5.47 -24.70
N ARG A 891 22.16 6.73 -24.91
CA ARG A 891 22.39 7.69 -23.83
C ARG A 891 21.19 7.82 -22.90
N GLU A 892 20.00 7.84 -23.48
CA GLU A 892 18.76 7.98 -22.73
C GLU A 892 18.54 6.81 -21.75
N ARG A 893 18.85 5.58 -22.16
CA ARG A 893 18.78 4.40 -21.28
C ARG A 893 19.73 4.51 -20.09
N GLN A 894 20.96 4.96 -20.35
CA GLN A 894 21.97 5.15 -19.30
C GLN A 894 21.55 6.24 -18.30
N ASP A 895 21.08 7.38 -18.79
CA ASP A 895 20.60 8.48 -17.95
C ASP A 895 19.35 8.08 -17.16
N ARG A 896 18.46 7.28 -17.74
CA ARG A 896 17.28 6.76 -17.05
C ARG A 896 17.66 5.86 -15.87
N LEU A 897 18.64 4.96 -16.06
CA LEU A 897 19.17 4.14 -14.98
C LEU A 897 19.75 5.01 -13.86
N ALA A 898 20.48 6.08 -14.22
CA ALA A 898 21.04 7.00 -13.24
C ALA A 898 19.99 7.79 -12.45
N VAL A 899 18.90 8.23 -13.12
CA VAL A 899 17.74 8.84 -12.45
C VAL A 899 17.14 7.85 -11.45
N CYS A 900 16.89 6.59 -11.85
CA CYS A 900 16.38 5.55 -10.97
C CYS A 900 17.29 5.31 -9.76
N SER A 901 18.60 5.20 -9.99
CA SER A 901 19.61 4.97 -8.95
C SER A 901 19.59 6.10 -7.91
N HIS A 902 19.59 7.35 -8.36
CA HIS A 902 19.49 8.50 -7.45
C HIS A 902 18.14 8.62 -6.75
N ALA A 903 17.04 8.30 -7.40
CA ALA A 903 15.71 8.30 -6.80
C ALA A 903 15.61 7.26 -5.67
N ARG A 904 16.10 6.05 -5.91
CA ARG A 904 16.13 4.94 -4.93
C ARG A 904 17.05 5.24 -3.76
N ALA A 905 18.27 5.71 -4.03
CA ALA A 905 19.21 6.13 -2.97
C ALA A 905 18.69 7.32 -2.17
N SER A 906 17.99 8.25 -2.82
CA SER A 906 17.34 9.36 -2.12
C SER A 906 16.24 8.87 -1.20
N LEU A 907 15.39 7.95 -1.67
CA LEU A 907 14.33 7.35 -0.86
C LEU A 907 14.91 6.60 0.33
N ALA A 908 15.92 5.76 0.10
CA ALA A 908 16.65 5.01 1.11
C ALA A 908 17.26 5.91 2.20
N LYS A 909 17.96 6.97 1.79
CA LYS A 909 18.57 7.96 2.67
C LYS A 909 17.52 8.72 3.48
N LEU A 910 16.44 9.15 2.83
CA LEU A 910 15.37 9.89 3.49
C LEU A 910 14.62 9.00 4.50
N SER A 911 14.24 7.79 4.10
CA SER A 911 13.47 6.89 4.97
C SER A 911 14.26 6.36 6.16
N GLY A 912 15.59 6.37 6.08
CA GLY A 912 16.45 5.86 7.15
C GLY A 912 16.84 4.39 6.98
N ARG A 913 16.50 3.76 5.85
CA ARG A 913 16.80 2.35 5.55
C ARG A 913 18.29 2.01 5.62
N GLN A 914 19.17 2.99 5.46
CA GLN A 914 20.62 2.79 5.52
C GLN A 914 21.21 2.99 6.92
N ARG A 915 20.41 3.40 7.92
CA ARG A 915 20.92 3.73 9.26
C ARG A 915 21.52 2.53 9.96
N ASP A 916 20.89 1.36 9.81
CA ASP A 916 21.32 0.14 10.50
C ASP A 916 22.60 -0.47 9.90
N GLU A 917 22.99 -0.07 8.69
CA GLU A 917 24.23 -0.54 8.05
C GLU A 917 25.41 0.45 8.18
N ILE A 918 25.16 1.74 8.48
CA ILE A 918 26.20 2.77 8.54
C ILE A 918 26.68 3.00 9.98
N VAL A 919 27.98 2.85 10.20
CA VAL A 919 28.65 3.29 11.43
C VAL A 919 29.10 4.74 11.27
N PRO A 920 28.69 5.67 12.17
CA PRO A 920 29.18 7.04 12.17
C PRO A 920 30.69 7.10 12.40
N ILE A 921 31.41 7.80 11.54
CA ILE A 921 32.87 7.98 11.63
C ILE A 921 33.18 9.43 12.04
N THR A 922 33.93 9.61 13.11
CA THR A 922 34.46 10.92 13.49
C THR A 922 35.81 11.09 12.79
N THR A 923 35.95 12.13 11.98
CA THR A 923 37.18 12.39 11.21
C THR A 923 37.56 13.87 11.21
N ARG A 924 38.83 14.15 10.94
CA ARG A 924 39.37 15.51 10.85
C ARG A 924 39.49 15.93 9.39
N VAL A 925 38.83 17.04 9.05
CA VAL A 925 38.84 17.59 7.69
C VAL A 925 39.62 18.89 7.65
N LYS A 926 40.49 19.04 6.63
CA LYS A 926 41.19 20.31 6.38
C LYS A 926 40.21 21.31 5.77
N VAL A 927 39.92 22.38 6.50
CA VAL A 927 39.14 23.53 6.02
C VAL A 927 40.07 24.44 5.24
N ILE A 928 39.79 24.60 3.95
CA ILE A 928 40.60 25.39 3.02
C ILE A 928 39.92 26.74 2.78
N ASP A 929 40.68 27.82 2.91
CA ASP A 929 40.24 29.15 2.52
C ASP A 929 39.99 29.20 1.01
N LYS A 930 38.82 29.68 0.59
CA LYS A 930 38.43 29.63 -0.83
C LYS A 930 39.28 30.56 -1.70
N GLU A 931 39.77 31.66 -1.15
CA GLU A 931 40.57 32.69 -1.83
C GLU A 931 42.05 32.34 -1.82
N THR A 932 42.60 32.01 -0.65
CA THR A 932 44.05 31.79 -0.49
C THR A 932 44.49 30.35 -0.77
N LYS A 933 43.55 29.40 -0.89
CA LYS A 933 43.79 27.94 -1.01
C LYS A 933 44.63 27.33 0.12
N LYS A 934 44.86 28.06 1.22
CA LYS A 934 45.59 27.57 2.40
C LYS A 934 44.64 26.88 3.37
N VAL A 935 45.18 25.91 4.11
CA VAL A 935 44.45 25.27 5.22
C VAL A 935 44.35 26.26 6.37
N VAL A 936 43.12 26.57 6.78
CA VAL A 936 42.82 27.54 7.84
C VAL A 936 42.70 26.84 9.20
N LYS A 937 42.04 25.68 9.24
CA LYS A 937 41.88 24.86 10.45
C LYS A 937 41.61 23.41 10.11
N LEU A 938 41.82 22.53 11.09
CA LEU A 938 41.27 21.18 11.12
C LEU A 938 39.96 21.21 11.90
N GLU A 939 38.94 20.52 11.40
CA GLU A 939 37.64 20.44 12.05
C GLU A 939 37.22 18.97 12.21
N ASP A 940 36.83 18.58 13.41
CA ASP A 940 36.23 17.28 13.68
C ASP A 940 34.80 17.26 13.15
N VAL A 941 34.50 16.29 12.29
CA VAL A 941 33.17 16.08 11.72
C VAL A 941 32.74 14.64 11.88
N VAL A 942 31.45 14.44 12.17
CA VAL A 942 30.84 13.11 12.21
C VAL A 942 30.19 12.83 10.87
N VAL A 943 30.65 11.79 10.17
CA VAL A 943 30.16 11.37 8.87
C VAL A 943 29.31 10.12 9.04
N ASN A 944 28.02 10.22 8.75
CA ASN A 944 27.03 9.15 8.90
C ASN A 944 26.02 9.06 7.75
N GLU A 945 26.26 9.78 6.66
CA GLU A 945 25.41 9.76 5.46
C GLU A 945 26.25 9.73 4.18
N ASP A 946 25.78 9.00 3.18
CA ASP A 946 26.41 8.98 1.85
C ASP A 946 26.34 10.36 1.17
N GLU A 947 27.46 10.81 0.60
CA GLU A 947 27.59 12.13 -0.03
C GLU A 947 27.23 12.15 -1.52
N GLY A 948 27.22 10.98 -2.18
CA GLY A 948 26.96 10.86 -3.62
C GLY A 948 25.52 11.20 -4.02
N VAL A 949 24.57 10.94 -3.13
CA VAL A 949 23.13 10.95 -3.42
C VAL A 949 22.64 12.36 -3.74
N ARG A 950 21.99 12.53 -4.90
CA ARG A 950 21.46 13.81 -5.39
C ARG A 950 19.93 13.75 -5.44
N LEU A 951 19.27 14.67 -4.75
CA LEU A 951 17.82 14.82 -4.78
C LEU A 951 17.36 15.50 -6.08
N GLY A 952 16.24 15.03 -6.65
CA GLY A 952 15.60 15.66 -7.81
C GLY A 952 16.41 15.60 -9.10
N VAL A 953 17.17 14.53 -9.32
CA VAL A 953 17.82 14.27 -10.61
C VAL A 953 16.75 13.95 -11.66
N THR A 954 16.82 14.60 -12.82
CA THR A 954 15.85 14.43 -13.91
C THR A 954 16.56 14.15 -15.23
N MET A 955 15.84 13.52 -16.16
CA MET A 955 16.34 13.26 -17.52
C MET A 955 16.83 14.55 -18.21
N SER A 956 16.08 15.65 -18.08
CA SER A 956 16.46 16.96 -18.66
C SER A 956 17.78 17.49 -18.09
N ARG A 957 18.04 17.28 -16.80
CA ARG A 957 19.28 17.72 -16.16
C ARG A 957 20.47 16.86 -16.59
N LEU A 958 20.29 15.54 -16.66
CA LEU A 958 21.36 14.63 -17.09
C LEU A 958 21.70 14.79 -18.58
N GLY A 959 20.69 15.00 -19.43
CA GLY A 959 20.89 15.18 -20.87
C GLY A 959 21.76 16.38 -21.26
N LYS A 960 21.93 17.37 -20.36
CA LYS A 960 22.81 18.53 -20.56
C LYS A 960 24.29 18.24 -20.27
N LEU A 961 24.61 17.10 -19.66
CA LEU A 961 25.98 16.77 -19.27
C LEU A 961 26.78 16.23 -20.47
N PRO A 962 28.02 16.73 -20.70
CA PRO A 962 28.87 16.25 -21.77
C PRO A 962 29.46 14.88 -21.46
N ALA A 963 29.76 14.12 -22.51
CA ALA A 963 30.54 12.89 -22.42
C ALA A 963 32.00 13.17 -22.05
N VAL A 964 32.59 12.29 -21.23
CA VAL A 964 33.90 12.54 -20.60
C VAL A 964 35.02 11.59 -21.03
N PHE A 965 34.71 10.44 -21.63
CA PHE A 965 35.72 9.44 -22.00
C PHE A 965 36.04 9.40 -23.49
N ARG A 966 35.09 9.75 -24.36
CA ARG A 966 35.26 9.77 -25.82
C ARG A 966 34.51 10.95 -26.42
N LYS A 967 35.12 11.64 -27.40
CA LYS A 967 34.43 12.69 -28.18
C LYS A 967 33.25 12.07 -28.93
N GLY A 968 32.04 12.60 -28.73
CA GLY A 968 30.81 12.02 -29.27
C GLY A 968 30.32 10.76 -28.54
N GLY A 969 30.95 10.38 -27.42
CA GLY A 969 30.51 9.26 -26.57
C GLY A 969 29.23 9.56 -25.80
N SER A 970 28.82 8.62 -24.96
CA SER A 970 27.55 8.71 -24.19
C SER A 970 27.72 8.60 -22.67
N THR A 971 28.91 8.23 -22.19
CA THR A 971 29.19 8.12 -20.75
C THR A 971 29.52 9.50 -20.18
N THR A 972 28.82 9.89 -19.13
CA THR A 972 28.92 11.21 -18.47
C THR A 972 29.08 11.09 -16.97
N PRO A 973 29.47 12.17 -16.26
CA PRO A 973 29.44 12.22 -14.81
C PRO A 973 28.04 12.06 -14.19
N GLY A 974 26.99 12.09 -15.01
CA GLY A 974 25.61 11.87 -14.61
C GLY A 974 25.20 10.41 -14.60
N ASN A 975 25.78 9.60 -15.48
CA ASN A 975 25.44 8.18 -15.66
C ASN A 975 26.64 7.24 -15.37
N SER A 976 27.63 7.74 -14.65
CA SER A 976 28.78 6.97 -14.15
C SER A 976 28.92 7.20 -12.64
N SER A 977 29.49 6.21 -11.96
CA SER A 977 29.82 6.31 -10.55
C SER A 977 30.90 7.37 -10.30
N GLN A 978 30.79 8.03 -9.15
CA GLN A 978 31.80 8.97 -8.67
C GLN A 978 32.98 8.22 -8.02
N LEU A 979 34.18 8.78 -8.11
CA LEU A 979 35.32 8.34 -7.31
C LEU A 979 35.01 8.57 -5.83
N SER A 980 35.28 7.57 -4.99
CA SER A 980 34.74 7.54 -3.63
C SER A 980 35.69 6.88 -2.64
N ASP A 981 35.54 7.26 -1.37
CA ASP A 981 36.25 6.68 -0.23
C ASP A 981 35.26 5.96 0.69
N GLY A 982 35.67 4.85 1.30
CA GLY A 982 34.85 4.14 2.28
C GLY A 982 35.34 2.73 2.62
N ALA A 983 34.78 2.15 3.69
CA ALA A 983 35.08 0.81 4.17
C ALA A 983 33.82 0.01 4.54
N ALA A 984 33.89 -1.32 4.42
CA ALA A 984 32.83 -2.24 4.85
C ALA A 984 33.44 -3.54 5.36
N LEU A 985 32.90 -4.08 6.46
CA LEU A 985 33.37 -5.29 7.11
C LEU A 985 32.19 -6.18 7.51
N VAL A 986 32.44 -7.49 7.52
CA VAL A 986 31.58 -8.53 8.07
C VAL A 986 32.37 -9.43 9.00
N MET A 987 31.72 -9.99 10.02
CA MET A 987 32.28 -11.06 10.84
C MET A 987 31.71 -12.41 10.42
N LEU A 988 32.60 -13.36 10.14
CA LEU A 988 32.30 -14.70 9.66
C LEU A 988 32.68 -15.74 10.72
N MET A 989 31.85 -16.77 10.86
CA MET A 989 32.14 -17.97 11.66
C MET A 989 31.30 -19.15 11.16
N LYS A 990 31.56 -20.36 11.66
CA LYS A 990 30.64 -21.49 11.45
C LYS A 990 29.32 -21.23 12.16
N ARG A 991 28.20 -21.73 11.64
CA ARG A 991 26.90 -21.64 12.32
C ARG A 991 26.95 -22.27 13.71
N SER A 992 27.64 -23.41 13.87
CA SER A 992 27.82 -24.05 15.17
C SER A 992 28.50 -23.13 16.18
N GLU A 993 29.47 -22.33 15.74
CA GLU A 993 30.18 -21.37 16.58
C GLU A 993 29.28 -20.19 16.97
N ALA A 994 28.52 -19.65 16.01
CA ALA A 994 27.52 -18.61 16.27
C ALA A 994 26.48 -19.08 17.31
N GLN A 995 26.00 -20.32 17.17
CA GLN A 995 25.05 -20.93 18.10
C GLN A 995 25.64 -21.14 19.49
N ALA A 996 26.89 -21.60 19.59
CA ALA A 996 27.57 -21.78 20.87
C ALA A 996 27.74 -20.45 21.62
N ARG A 997 27.89 -19.34 20.90
CA ARG A 997 28.04 -17.98 21.43
C ARG A 997 26.73 -17.21 21.58
N ASP A 998 25.60 -17.84 21.29
CA ASP A 998 24.29 -17.19 21.27
C ASP A 998 24.19 -15.97 20.32
N LEU A 999 24.93 -16.02 19.21
CA LEU A 999 24.90 -15.02 18.15
C LEU A 999 23.89 -15.42 17.07
N GLU A 1000 23.07 -14.47 16.64
CA GLU A 1000 22.10 -14.67 15.57
C GLU A 1000 22.77 -14.56 14.19
N PRO A 1001 22.73 -15.61 13.34
CA PRO A 1001 23.22 -15.52 11.98
C PRO A 1001 22.38 -14.53 11.14
N LEU A 1002 23.03 -13.53 10.56
CA LEU A 1002 22.38 -12.58 9.65
C LEU A 1002 22.17 -13.19 8.27
N ALA A 1003 23.15 -13.94 7.74
CA ALA A 1003 23.06 -14.61 6.45
C ALA A 1003 24.10 -15.72 6.33
N SER A 1004 23.87 -16.69 5.44
CA SER A 1004 24.87 -17.68 5.02
C SER A 1004 25.42 -17.34 3.64
N LEU A 1005 26.73 -17.50 3.44
CA LEU A 1005 27.33 -17.48 2.10
C LEU A 1005 27.06 -18.84 1.43
N LYS A 1006 26.22 -18.87 0.39
CA LYS A 1006 25.81 -20.12 -0.28
C LYS A 1006 26.70 -20.53 -1.44
N ALA A 1007 27.07 -19.57 -2.27
CA ALA A 1007 27.84 -19.83 -3.47
C ALA A 1007 28.60 -18.59 -3.92
N PHE A 1008 29.72 -18.81 -4.60
CA PHE A 1008 30.53 -17.78 -5.23
C PHE A 1008 31.03 -18.24 -6.61
N ALA A 1009 31.02 -17.34 -7.57
CA ALA A 1009 31.58 -17.56 -8.89
C ALA A 1009 32.39 -16.34 -9.36
N VAL A 1010 33.50 -16.61 -10.02
CA VAL A 1010 34.28 -15.65 -10.80
C VAL A 1010 34.50 -16.22 -12.18
N VAL A 1011 34.35 -15.38 -13.20
CA VAL A 1011 34.43 -15.77 -14.60
C VAL A 1011 35.22 -14.72 -15.38
N GLY A 1012 35.90 -15.15 -16.44
CA GLY A 1012 36.54 -14.26 -17.41
C GLY A 1012 35.58 -13.85 -18.53
N VAL A 1013 35.73 -12.64 -19.03
CA VAL A 1013 35.04 -12.10 -20.21
C VAL A 1013 36.03 -11.31 -21.07
N ASP A 1014 35.62 -10.87 -22.26
CA ASP A 1014 36.45 -10.00 -23.11
C ASP A 1014 36.85 -8.71 -22.35
N PRO A 1015 38.14 -8.45 -22.13
CA PRO A 1015 38.61 -7.26 -21.40
C PRO A 1015 38.16 -5.94 -22.03
N ALA A 1016 37.91 -5.90 -23.34
CA ALA A 1016 37.47 -4.68 -24.03
C ALA A 1016 36.05 -4.24 -23.63
N ILE A 1017 35.25 -5.16 -23.10
CA ILE A 1017 33.85 -4.94 -22.69
C ILE A 1017 33.60 -5.49 -21.29
N MET A 1018 34.61 -5.48 -20.42
CA MET A 1018 34.58 -6.09 -19.08
C MET A 1018 33.33 -5.76 -18.23
N GLY A 1019 32.67 -4.64 -18.51
CA GLY A 1019 31.39 -4.25 -17.94
C GLY A 1019 30.30 -5.31 -17.99
N ILE A 1020 30.38 -6.27 -18.92
CA ILE A 1020 29.41 -7.37 -19.05
C ILE A 1020 29.64 -8.52 -18.05
N GLY A 1021 30.67 -8.45 -17.20
CA GLY A 1021 31.03 -9.51 -16.24
C GLY A 1021 29.85 -10.14 -15.49
N PRO A 1022 28.87 -9.37 -14.97
CA PRO A 1022 27.67 -9.92 -14.33
C PRO A 1022 26.84 -10.87 -15.20
N VAL A 1023 26.79 -10.65 -16.53
CA VAL A 1023 26.05 -11.50 -17.48
C VAL A 1023 26.56 -12.94 -17.45
N SER A 1024 27.86 -13.13 -17.21
CA SER A 1024 28.48 -14.46 -17.11
C SER A 1024 28.52 -14.96 -15.66
N ALA A 1025 28.74 -14.07 -14.68
CA ALA A 1025 28.94 -14.46 -13.29
C ALA A 1025 27.64 -14.87 -12.58
N ILE A 1026 26.53 -14.18 -12.84
CA ILE A 1026 25.24 -14.46 -12.20
C ILE A 1026 24.72 -15.86 -12.57
N PRO A 1027 24.64 -16.26 -13.86
CA PRO A 1027 24.22 -17.60 -14.22
C PRO A 1027 25.13 -18.68 -13.62
N ALA A 1028 26.44 -18.45 -13.59
CA ALA A 1028 27.39 -19.40 -13.03
C ALA A 1028 27.20 -19.62 -11.52
N VAL A 1029 26.93 -18.56 -10.74
CA VAL A 1029 26.69 -18.71 -9.29
C VAL A 1029 25.32 -19.34 -8.99
N LEU A 1030 24.29 -19.02 -9.77
CA LEU A 1030 22.97 -19.63 -9.66
C LEU A 1030 23.02 -21.14 -9.91
N GLN A 1031 23.72 -21.56 -10.98
CA GLN A 1031 23.93 -22.96 -11.29
C GLN A 1031 24.64 -23.70 -10.14
N LYS A 1032 25.71 -23.11 -9.58
CA LYS A 1032 26.43 -23.70 -8.43
C LYS A 1032 25.55 -23.85 -7.19
N ALA A 1033 24.62 -22.91 -6.97
CA ALA A 1033 23.70 -22.96 -5.84
C ALA A 1033 22.47 -23.86 -6.07
N GLY A 1034 22.27 -24.37 -7.30
CA GLY A 1034 21.05 -25.08 -7.67
C GLY A 1034 19.80 -24.18 -7.64
N LEU A 1035 19.96 -22.89 -7.92
CA LEU A 1035 18.89 -21.89 -7.90
C LEU A 1035 18.63 -21.35 -9.30
N ASN A 1036 17.41 -20.88 -9.53
CA ASN A 1036 17.02 -20.15 -10.73
C ASN A 1036 16.86 -18.66 -10.41
N LYS A 1037 16.84 -17.82 -11.45
CA LYS A 1037 16.70 -16.36 -11.27
C LYS A 1037 15.42 -15.94 -10.54
N ASP A 1038 14.36 -16.75 -10.64
CA ASP A 1038 13.05 -16.51 -10.03
C ASP A 1038 13.01 -16.88 -8.53
N ASP A 1039 14.03 -17.57 -8.03
CA ASP A 1039 14.20 -17.86 -6.61
C ASP A 1039 14.85 -16.70 -5.84
N ILE A 1040 15.42 -15.72 -6.56
CA ILE A 1040 16.16 -14.60 -5.98
C ILE A 1040 15.23 -13.44 -5.66
N ASP A 1041 15.26 -13.00 -4.39
CA ASP A 1041 14.43 -11.90 -3.90
C ASP A 1041 15.08 -10.53 -4.11
N LEU A 1042 16.41 -10.47 -4.20
CA LEU A 1042 17.14 -9.22 -4.38
C LEU A 1042 18.45 -9.38 -5.15
N TYR A 1043 18.76 -8.40 -5.99
CA TYR A 1043 20.03 -8.29 -6.70
C TYR A 1043 20.70 -6.95 -6.36
N GLU A 1044 21.97 -7.00 -5.96
CA GLU A 1044 22.84 -5.83 -5.82
C GLU A 1044 23.95 -5.92 -6.88
N ILE A 1045 23.80 -5.17 -7.98
CA ILE A 1045 24.73 -5.13 -9.11
C ILE A 1045 25.49 -3.82 -9.07
N ASN A 1046 26.83 -3.88 -9.11
CA ASN A 1046 27.66 -2.68 -9.13
C ASN A 1046 27.41 -1.82 -10.38
N GLU A 1047 26.79 -0.66 -10.20
CA GLU A 1047 26.56 0.34 -11.24
C GLU A 1047 27.79 1.22 -11.47
N ALA A 1048 28.91 0.65 -11.94
CA ALA A 1048 30.08 1.46 -12.27
C ALA A 1048 29.75 2.49 -13.37
N PHE A 1049 29.01 2.04 -14.38
CA PHE A 1049 28.50 2.84 -15.51
C PHE A 1049 27.08 2.39 -15.89
N GLY A 1050 26.25 3.35 -16.32
CA GLY A 1050 24.88 3.08 -16.75
C GLY A 1050 24.82 2.13 -17.94
N SER A 1051 25.76 2.24 -18.89
CA SER A 1051 25.88 1.35 -20.06
C SER A 1051 25.98 -0.13 -19.66
N GLN A 1052 26.82 -0.42 -18.67
CA GLN A 1052 27.14 -1.77 -18.21
C GLN A 1052 25.99 -2.35 -17.39
N ALA A 1053 25.50 -1.60 -16.41
CA ALA A 1053 24.41 -2.04 -15.54
C ALA A 1053 23.12 -2.27 -16.33
N ASP A 1054 22.77 -1.35 -17.23
CA ASP A 1054 21.55 -1.44 -18.04
C ASP A 1054 21.58 -2.66 -18.96
N TYR A 1055 22.70 -2.89 -19.63
CA TYR A 1055 22.92 -4.06 -20.47
C TYR A 1055 22.85 -5.36 -19.68
N CYS A 1056 23.50 -5.45 -18.51
CA CYS A 1056 23.49 -6.66 -17.68
C CYS A 1056 22.07 -7.01 -17.23
N ILE A 1057 21.32 -6.02 -16.74
CA ILE A 1057 19.94 -6.19 -16.28
C ILE A 1057 19.04 -6.68 -17.42
N GLU A 1058 19.14 -6.05 -18.60
CA GLU A 1058 18.33 -6.42 -19.76
C GLU A 1058 18.67 -7.83 -20.27
N THR A 1059 19.96 -8.11 -20.48
CA THR A 1059 20.43 -9.37 -21.06
C THR A 1059 20.06 -10.58 -20.19
N LEU A 1060 20.19 -10.44 -18.86
CA LEU A 1060 19.81 -11.47 -17.91
C LEU A 1060 18.28 -11.55 -17.70
N GLY A 1061 17.52 -10.58 -18.22
CA GLY A 1061 16.09 -10.46 -18.01
C GLY A 1061 15.74 -10.28 -16.53
N LEU A 1062 16.58 -9.57 -15.78
CA LEU A 1062 16.36 -9.32 -14.35
C LEU A 1062 15.21 -8.34 -14.14
N ASN A 1063 14.47 -8.54 -13.07
CA ASN A 1063 13.42 -7.61 -12.71
C ASN A 1063 14.01 -6.37 -12.02
N ARG A 1064 13.82 -5.20 -12.64
CA ARG A 1064 14.31 -3.92 -12.12
C ARG A 1064 13.72 -3.54 -10.75
N ASP A 1065 12.57 -4.09 -10.36
CA ASP A 1065 11.92 -3.84 -9.08
C ASP A 1065 12.70 -4.43 -7.88
N ILE A 1066 13.60 -5.39 -8.14
CA ILE A 1066 14.41 -6.09 -7.13
C ILE A 1066 15.93 -5.93 -7.35
N VAL A 1067 16.35 -5.06 -8.28
CA VAL A 1067 17.77 -4.76 -8.53
C VAL A 1067 18.10 -3.40 -7.92
N ASN A 1068 19.14 -3.30 -7.08
CA ASN A 1068 19.63 -2.03 -6.51
C ASN A 1068 18.51 -1.16 -5.94
N VAL A 1069 17.65 -1.75 -5.11
CA VAL A 1069 16.42 -1.11 -4.61
C VAL A 1069 16.70 0.08 -3.69
N MET A 1070 17.93 0.16 -3.20
CA MET A 1070 18.48 1.25 -2.38
C MET A 1070 19.35 2.21 -3.20
N GLY A 1071 19.37 2.05 -4.53
CA GLY A 1071 20.27 2.74 -5.44
C GLY A 1071 21.66 2.10 -5.49
N GLY A 1072 22.33 2.21 -6.64
CA GLY A 1072 23.64 1.61 -6.85
C GLY A 1072 24.78 2.63 -6.80
N ALA A 1073 25.92 2.22 -7.36
CA ALA A 1073 27.16 2.99 -7.32
C ALA A 1073 27.13 4.31 -8.09
N ILE A 1074 26.24 4.48 -9.08
CA ILE A 1074 26.02 5.79 -9.73
C ILE A 1074 25.58 6.83 -8.69
N ALA A 1075 24.67 6.44 -7.80
CA ALA A 1075 24.14 7.34 -6.78
C ALA A 1075 25.00 7.40 -5.51
N ILE A 1076 25.44 6.25 -5.00
CA ILE A 1076 26.12 6.16 -3.70
C ILE A 1076 27.62 6.42 -3.85
N GLY A 1077 28.23 5.83 -4.88
CA GLY A 1077 29.67 5.81 -5.09
C GLY A 1077 30.24 4.39 -5.19
N HIS A 1078 31.47 4.32 -5.70
CA HIS A 1078 32.21 3.08 -5.98
C HIS A 1078 33.63 3.11 -5.39
N PRO A 1079 33.83 3.01 -4.06
CA PRO A 1079 35.16 2.76 -3.51
C PRO A 1079 35.58 1.33 -3.93
N LEU A 1080 36.61 1.22 -4.77
CA LEU A 1080 36.89 0.01 -5.56
C LEU A 1080 37.05 -1.23 -4.67
N GLY A 1081 37.98 -1.20 -3.71
CA GLY A 1081 38.24 -2.27 -2.76
C GLY A 1081 37.06 -2.62 -1.84
N MET A 1082 36.24 -1.63 -1.48
CA MET A 1082 35.07 -1.79 -0.61
C MET A 1082 33.88 -2.45 -1.31
N THR A 1083 33.73 -2.27 -2.63
CA THR A 1083 32.45 -2.42 -3.32
C THR A 1083 31.76 -3.75 -3.09
N GLY A 1084 32.46 -4.86 -3.26
CA GLY A 1084 31.90 -6.18 -3.02
C GLY A 1084 31.39 -6.40 -1.59
N ALA A 1085 32.11 -5.85 -0.59
CA ALA A 1085 31.70 -5.89 0.80
C ALA A 1085 30.52 -4.94 1.07
N ARG A 1086 30.50 -3.74 0.49
CA ARG A 1086 29.36 -2.81 0.59
C ARG A 1086 28.07 -3.45 0.08
N LEU A 1087 28.10 -4.05 -1.12
CA LEU A 1087 26.93 -4.72 -1.68
C LEU A 1087 26.46 -5.88 -0.80
N THR A 1088 27.40 -6.61 -0.19
CA THR A 1088 27.11 -7.68 0.78
C THR A 1088 26.40 -7.15 2.03
N VAL A 1089 26.91 -6.07 2.63
CA VAL A 1089 26.25 -5.44 3.79
C VAL A 1089 24.84 -5.01 3.39
N SER A 1090 24.69 -4.24 2.31
CA SER A 1090 23.39 -3.70 1.93
C SER A 1090 22.35 -4.76 1.55
N ILE A 1091 22.76 -5.83 0.85
CA ILE A 1091 21.83 -6.89 0.47
C ILE A 1091 21.30 -7.67 1.68
N ILE A 1092 22.15 -7.93 2.69
CA ILE A 1092 21.75 -8.66 3.91
C ILE A 1092 20.72 -7.83 4.68
N HIS A 1093 21.02 -6.55 4.92
CA HIS A 1093 20.13 -5.64 5.63
C HIS A 1093 18.79 -5.45 4.90
N GLU A 1094 18.80 -5.34 3.57
CA GLU A 1094 17.56 -5.16 2.79
C GLU A 1094 16.73 -6.44 2.68
N LEU A 1095 17.35 -7.62 2.60
CA LEU A 1095 16.63 -8.89 2.66
C LEU A 1095 15.86 -9.04 3.97
N HIS A 1096 16.48 -8.72 5.11
CA HIS A 1096 15.79 -8.70 6.41
C HIS A 1096 14.59 -7.75 6.38
N ARG A 1097 14.77 -6.49 5.96
CA ARG A 1097 13.66 -5.52 5.86
C ARG A 1097 12.51 -6.00 4.97
N ARG A 1098 12.82 -6.74 3.91
CA ARG A 1098 11.83 -7.27 2.96
C ARG A 1098 11.25 -8.62 3.36
N ASN A 1099 11.77 -9.26 4.40
CA ASN A 1099 11.54 -10.69 4.67
C ASN A 1099 11.89 -11.58 3.44
N GLY A 1100 12.96 -11.22 2.72
CA GLY A 1100 13.51 -12.00 1.61
C GLY A 1100 14.46 -13.10 2.09
N ARG A 1101 14.67 -14.12 1.26
CA ARG A 1101 15.55 -15.26 1.55
C ARG A 1101 16.85 -15.19 0.77
N PHE A 1102 16.79 -15.07 -0.55
CA PHE A 1102 18.00 -15.15 -1.39
C PHE A 1102 18.37 -13.81 -2.01
N GLY A 1103 19.63 -13.43 -1.86
CA GLY A 1103 20.20 -12.25 -2.50
C GLY A 1103 21.43 -12.58 -3.35
N VAL A 1104 21.56 -11.92 -4.50
CA VAL A 1104 22.74 -12.00 -5.37
C VAL A 1104 23.48 -10.67 -5.36
N VAL A 1105 24.77 -10.67 -5.02
CA VAL A 1105 25.68 -9.55 -5.28
C VAL A 1105 26.48 -9.82 -6.54
N SER A 1106 26.68 -8.84 -7.42
CA SER A 1106 27.51 -9.02 -8.62
C SER A 1106 28.17 -7.73 -9.10
N MET A 1107 29.32 -7.86 -9.75
CA MET A 1107 30.11 -6.73 -10.25
C MET A 1107 30.95 -7.13 -11.46
N CYS A 1108 31.18 -6.17 -12.35
CA CYS A 1108 32.28 -6.25 -13.30
C CYS A 1108 33.62 -6.05 -12.57
N ILE A 1109 34.68 -6.60 -13.15
CA ILE A 1109 36.05 -6.54 -12.62
C ILE A 1109 36.95 -6.09 -13.76
N GLY A 1110 37.89 -5.19 -13.45
CA GLY A 1110 38.88 -4.71 -14.41
C GLY A 1110 39.62 -5.83 -15.13
N SER A 1111 40.10 -5.54 -16.33
CA SER A 1111 40.83 -6.51 -17.19
C SER A 1111 40.01 -7.74 -17.63
N GLY A 1112 38.68 -7.64 -17.65
CA GLY A 1112 37.82 -8.65 -18.29
C GLY A 1112 37.38 -9.79 -17.38
N MET A 1113 36.79 -9.46 -16.23
CA MET A 1113 36.24 -10.48 -15.33
C MET A 1113 34.88 -10.05 -14.76
N GLY A 1114 34.16 -11.01 -14.20
CA GLY A 1114 32.94 -10.79 -13.41
C GLY A 1114 32.91 -11.68 -12.19
N ALA A 1115 32.30 -11.21 -11.11
CA ALA A 1115 32.06 -12.02 -9.91
C ALA A 1115 30.62 -11.92 -9.43
N ALA A 1116 30.14 -12.98 -8.79
CA ALA A 1116 28.87 -12.99 -8.11
C ALA A 1116 28.88 -13.91 -6.87
N ALA A 1117 28.14 -13.53 -5.83
CA ALA A 1117 27.91 -14.36 -4.65
C ALA A 1117 26.43 -14.41 -4.30
N ILE A 1118 25.99 -15.53 -3.70
CA ILE A 1118 24.63 -15.73 -3.20
C ILE A 1118 24.66 -15.78 -1.67
N TYR A 1119 23.78 -14.99 -1.06
CA TYR A 1119 23.50 -15.02 0.37
C TYR A 1119 22.11 -15.57 0.63
N GLU A 1120 21.97 -16.38 1.68
CA GLU A 1120 20.68 -16.90 2.16
C GLU A 1120 20.42 -16.41 3.58
N ILE A 1121 19.23 -15.85 3.82
CA ILE A 1121 18.70 -15.63 5.16
C ILE A 1121 18.10 -16.96 5.66
N ASN A 1122 18.53 -17.40 6.84
CA ASN A 1122 18.03 -18.63 7.48
C ASN A 1122 17.11 -18.26 8.65
N LYS A 1123 16.25 -19.19 9.08
CA LYS A 1123 15.36 -19.00 10.23
C LYS A 1123 16.18 -18.94 11.51
N SER A 1124 16.04 -17.89 12.32
CA SER A 1124 16.65 -17.87 13.65
C SER A 1124 15.81 -18.69 14.65
N GLY A 1125 16.49 -19.45 15.51
CA GLY A 1125 15.87 -20.31 16.51
C GLY A 1125 15.31 -19.57 17.73
N LYS A 1126 15.63 -18.27 17.89
CA LYS A 1126 15.16 -17.42 18.98
C LYS A 1126 14.22 -16.37 18.40
N ASN A 1127 12.95 -16.42 18.82
CA ASN A 1127 11.92 -15.39 18.65
C ASN A 1127 12.02 -14.54 17.37
N ALA A 1128 11.23 -14.93 16.36
CA ALA A 1128 10.92 -14.14 15.19
C ALA A 1128 10.77 -12.63 15.51
N ARG A 1129 11.85 -11.86 15.31
CA ARG A 1129 11.81 -10.41 15.17
C ARG A 1129 12.04 -10.09 13.71
N LEU A 1130 10.94 -10.08 12.96
CA LEU A 1130 10.70 -9.23 11.80
C LEU A 1130 9.20 -9.00 11.63
#